data_AF-A0AAD4PH78-F1
#
_entry.id   AF-A0AAD4PH78-F1
#
_cell.length_a   1.000
_cell.length_b   1.000
_cell.length_c   1.000
_cell.angle_alpha   90.00
_cell.angle_beta   90.00
_cell.angle_gamma   90.00
#
_symmetry.space_group_name_H-M   'P 1'
#
loop_
_entity.id
_entity.type
_entity.pdbx_description
1 polymer ?
#
loop_
_entity_poly.entity_id
_entity_poly.type
_entity_poly.pdbx_seq_one_letter_code
_entity_poly.pdbx_strand_id
1 'polypeptide(L)'
;MTDETTPLTASSSGYVALPPYQGPTYVFPGGVSPRARRSKMKQFQCCMTVTFVVIVIAALCLALWLSGSGYGYGDNADSVNRPNFFFATNETAASVMETLAATKRPIPDEPEADWALRHETLNPKEGAQAVSAGIKALGDREILEEGLQPSAINTPQFRHYRSLSTNPEARKLARRGYVENHATLNIAQRFNYTKEPGRSNIGRGPAIVLPDPSVLRLDCDFNERFRRSTGVCNNKDHPRTYGASMVPYRRMVAPDYADGIAAPRASHHGQLPPARQVSLSIHRSSYETDSNFTVMLAVFGQFLDHDITATSLTTAQEGESIDCCTAHTVEQHPECFPVRILPNDPYYQYYNLSCMNFVRSAPAPTGRFGPRQQFNQATAFIDGSVVYGNLEQRQRQLRTYVNGTLRMYVTEDERELLPISSNPEDGCNRVLMTRQGKYCFESGDDRANENLLLTSMHLLWARHHNYLARGLHELNAEWDDERVYQEARKIVGAQLAHITYNEFLPVLLGRNLSRAKGLLPESGNLNAPDTYDHRVNPSIANCFAGAAFRFAHTLLPGLFNVSRDNSTPEAMELHKMLFNPFSLWTRHGIDHALLTAANTPVLRVDRFFSLEITQKLFEGTAEDKMPVCGLDLVSLNIQRGRDHGIPAYPVFRRHCHLPPVDTWEQMAQAVDNATLESIKQIYNSPQDVDVYTGALSEPPLEGAIFGPLLSCLVSDQFMRIKLGDSHWYERKFGPQRFIKPQLAEIYKSSLAAIICRNSDGIQQIREHVMERHRSHGNRYVNCVDLPGFEFDFEPWSEEKQAPKLHKASFSQPMSLVRVM
;
A
#
# COMPACT_ATOMS: atom_id res chain seq x y z
N MET A 1 -20.72 52.92 -26.85
CA MET A 1 -20.55 54.38 -26.99
C MET A 1 -19.12 54.68 -26.60
N THR A 2 -18.39 55.35 -27.50
CA THR A 2 -17.17 56.17 -27.29
C THR A 2 -16.03 55.46 -26.54
N ASP A 3 -15.02 54.87 -27.19
CA ASP A 3 -14.03 55.42 -28.12
C ASP A 3 -13.27 56.63 -27.53
N GLU A 4 -11.97 56.42 -27.26
CA GLU A 4 -10.93 57.44 -27.35
C GLU A 4 -9.55 56.79 -27.53
N THR A 5 -9.11 56.84 -28.78
CA THR A 5 -7.73 56.83 -29.28
C THR A 5 -6.90 57.96 -28.62
N THR A 6 -5.58 57.92 -28.42
CA THR A 6 -4.47 58.01 -29.41
C THR A 6 -3.13 58.18 -28.61
N PRO A 7 -1.91 58.28 -29.21
CA PRO A 7 -0.69 57.57 -28.75
C PRO A 7 0.48 58.54 -28.43
N LEU A 8 1.74 58.04 -28.51
CA LEU A 8 3.04 58.75 -28.47
C LEU A 8 3.61 58.89 -27.03
N THR A 9 4.90 58.68 -26.71
CA THR A 9 6.16 58.68 -27.47
C THR A 9 7.28 58.15 -26.56
N ALA A 10 8.35 57.62 -27.16
CA ALA A 10 9.60 57.29 -26.48
C ALA A 10 10.42 58.55 -26.14
N SER A 11 11.03 58.61 -24.94
CA SER A 11 12.44 58.99 -24.78
C SER A 11 12.97 58.78 -23.35
N SER A 12 14.19 58.25 -23.31
CA SER A 12 15.30 58.52 -22.36
C SER A 12 15.19 58.13 -20.88
N SER A 13 15.93 57.06 -20.56
CA SER A 13 16.94 56.96 -19.48
C SER A 13 16.64 57.59 -18.11
N GLY A 14 16.28 56.73 -17.16
CA GLY A 14 16.42 56.99 -15.73
C GLY A 14 16.54 55.66 -14.99
N TYR A 15 17.77 55.21 -14.73
CA TYR A 15 18.03 54.12 -13.81
C TYR A 15 17.55 54.55 -12.41
N VAL A 16 16.44 53.97 -11.94
CA VAL A 16 16.08 53.99 -10.52
C VAL A 16 16.50 52.65 -9.93
N ALA A 17 17.61 52.67 -9.20
CA ALA A 17 18.04 51.54 -8.39
C ALA A 17 17.01 51.32 -7.27
N LEU A 18 16.29 50.20 -7.33
CA LEU A 18 15.51 49.70 -6.20
C LEU A 18 16.49 49.25 -5.09
N PRO A 19 16.22 49.56 -3.81
CA PRO A 19 17.10 49.19 -2.71
C PRO A 19 17.19 47.66 -2.58
N PRO A 20 18.33 47.11 -2.13
CA PRO A 20 18.51 45.68 -1.99
C PRO A 20 17.50 45.12 -0.98
N TYR A 21 16.76 44.12 -1.44
CA TYR A 21 15.79 43.35 -0.66
C TYR A 21 16.50 42.71 0.54
N GLN A 22 16.27 43.25 1.74
CA GLN A 22 16.61 42.58 2.99
C GLN A 22 15.63 41.41 3.16
N GLY A 23 16.13 40.19 2.95
CA GLY A 23 15.38 38.98 3.30
C GLY A 23 15.10 38.90 4.81
N PRO A 24 14.15 38.04 5.24
CA PRO A 24 13.85 37.86 6.65
C PRO A 24 15.09 37.38 7.42
N THR A 25 15.40 38.08 8.51
CA THR A 25 16.38 37.69 9.51
C THR A 25 15.84 36.52 10.33
N TYR A 26 16.15 35.30 9.93
CA TYR A 26 16.03 34.15 10.81
C TYR A 26 17.09 34.26 11.92
N VAL A 27 16.67 34.66 13.12
CA VAL A 27 17.50 34.52 14.32
C VAL A 27 17.38 33.07 14.78
N PHE A 28 18.35 32.24 14.37
CA PHE A 28 18.63 31.01 15.11
C PHE A 28 19.16 31.40 16.49
N PRO A 29 18.69 30.80 17.61
CA PRO A 29 19.41 30.89 18.87
C PRO A 29 20.83 30.37 18.63
N GLY A 30 21.81 31.26 18.78
CA GLY A 30 23.19 31.05 18.36
C GLY A 30 23.76 29.74 18.89
N GLY A 31 23.95 28.79 17.97
CA GLY A 31 24.87 27.68 18.15
C GLY A 31 26.26 28.24 18.45
N VAL A 32 26.85 27.74 19.53
CA VAL A 32 28.22 28.04 19.96
C VAL A 32 29.18 28.00 18.77
N SER A 33 30.00 29.05 18.59
CA SER A 33 30.89 29.19 17.42
C SER A 33 31.74 27.93 17.18
N PRO A 34 32.08 27.58 15.93
CA PRO A 34 32.88 26.38 15.62
C PRO A 34 34.22 26.31 16.37
N ARG A 35 34.79 27.46 16.76
CA ARG A 35 35.98 27.55 17.62
C ARG A 35 35.67 27.19 19.08
N ALA A 36 34.56 27.67 19.63
CA ALA A 36 34.12 27.33 20.99
C ALA A 36 33.63 25.86 21.10
N ARG A 37 33.04 25.30 20.04
CA ARG A 37 32.68 23.86 19.95
C ARG A 37 33.93 22.97 19.96
N ARG A 38 34.99 23.33 19.22
CA ARG A 38 36.28 22.59 19.27
C ARG A 38 36.96 22.68 20.62
N SER A 39 36.92 23.84 21.27
CA SER A 39 37.47 24.01 22.63
C SER A 39 36.72 23.12 23.63
N LYS A 40 35.38 23.17 23.64
CA LYS A 40 34.56 22.31 24.51
C LYS A 40 34.69 20.82 24.19
N MET A 41 34.83 20.43 22.92
CA MET A 41 35.11 19.04 22.55
C MET A 41 36.47 18.57 23.05
N LYS A 42 37.53 19.37 22.93
CA LYS A 42 38.85 19.02 23.47
C LYS A 42 38.83 18.94 24.99
N GLN A 43 38.11 19.84 25.64
CA GLN A 43 37.97 19.84 27.10
C GLN A 43 37.15 18.62 27.57
N PHE A 44 36.08 18.26 26.86
CA PHE A 44 35.29 17.06 27.12
C PHE A 44 36.09 15.78 26.87
N GLN A 45 36.85 15.70 25.76
CA GLN A 45 37.74 14.58 25.46
C GLN A 45 38.84 14.45 26.52
N CYS A 46 39.41 15.56 26.99
CA CYS A 46 40.41 15.54 28.06
C CYS A 46 39.80 15.06 29.38
N CYS A 47 38.62 15.56 29.76
CA CYS A 47 37.89 15.10 30.94
C CYS A 47 37.57 13.60 30.85
N MET A 48 37.05 13.12 29.72
CA MET A 48 36.72 11.71 29.53
C MET A 48 37.96 10.81 29.60
N THR A 49 39.08 11.24 29.01
CA THR A 49 40.34 10.48 29.08
C THR A 49 40.89 10.45 30.51
N VAL A 50 40.86 11.57 31.24
CA VAL A 50 41.27 11.61 32.65
C VAL A 50 40.37 10.74 33.52
N THR A 51 39.05 10.82 33.35
CA THR A 51 38.09 9.98 34.07
C THR A 51 38.31 8.50 33.77
N PHE A 52 38.55 8.13 32.51
CA PHE A 52 38.84 6.75 32.13
C PHE A 52 40.15 6.25 32.75
N VAL A 53 41.22 7.05 32.73
CA VAL A 53 42.50 6.71 33.37
C VAL A 53 42.34 6.55 34.88
N VAL A 54 41.58 7.43 35.54
CA VAL A 54 41.31 7.31 36.98
C VAL A 54 40.51 6.05 37.30
N ILE A 55 39.50 5.70 36.48
CA ILE A 55 38.72 4.46 36.67
C ILE A 55 39.62 3.23 36.50
N VAL A 56 40.49 3.22 35.49
CA VAL A 56 41.41 2.10 35.24
C VAL A 56 42.43 1.96 36.37
N ILE A 57 43.00 3.08 36.86
CA ILE A 57 43.93 3.07 37.99
C ILE A 57 43.22 2.61 39.28
N ALA A 58 42.00 3.11 39.54
CA ALA A 58 41.21 2.68 40.69
C ALA A 58 40.86 1.19 40.64
N ALA A 59 40.50 0.66 39.46
CA ALA A 59 40.24 -0.76 39.25
C ALA A 59 41.51 -1.61 39.43
N LEU A 60 42.67 -1.13 38.97
CA LEU A 60 43.96 -1.78 39.19
C LEU A 60 44.35 -1.79 40.68
N CYS A 61 44.17 -0.68 41.38
CA CYS A 61 44.41 -0.62 42.83
C CYS A 61 43.45 -1.55 43.60
N LEU A 62 42.18 -1.62 43.19
CA LEU A 62 41.19 -2.51 43.80
C LEU A 62 41.53 -3.98 43.53
N ALA A 63 41.95 -4.32 42.30
CA ALA A 63 42.37 -5.68 41.95
C ALA A 63 43.64 -6.09 42.71
N LEU A 64 44.61 -5.18 42.85
CA LEU A 64 45.81 -5.43 43.65
C LEU A 64 45.48 -5.59 45.14
N TRP A 65 44.56 -4.78 45.67
CA TRP A 65 44.07 -4.90 47.05
C TRP A 65 43.33 -6.22 47.31
N LEU A 66 42.46 -6.64 46.38
CA LEU A 66 41.74 -7.92 46.44
C LEU A 66 42.70 -9.11 46.27
N SER A 67 43.78 -8.98 45.49
CA SER A 67 44.79 -10.03 45.34
C SER A 67 45.72 -10.21 46.55
N GLY A 68 45.84 -9.19 47.40
CA GLY A 68 46.64 -9.23 48.63
C GLY A 68 45.87 -9.69 49.88
N SER A 69 44.56 -9.88 49.76
CA SER A 69 43.66 -10.21 50.88
C SER A 69 43.13 -11.62 50.70
N GLY A 70 43.95 -12.63 50.99
CA GLY A 70 43.52 -14.03 50.97
C GLY A 70 42.49 -14.31 52.06
N TYR A 71 41.23 -14.53 51.68
CA TYR A 71 40.24 -15.29 52.45
C TYR A 71 39.21 -15.91 51.49
N GLY A 72 39.08 -17.23 51.55
CA GLY A 72 38.18 -18.01 50.72
C GLY A 72 36.80 -18.22 51.32
N TYR A 73 35.78 -18.27 50.45
CA TYR A 73 34.49 -18.97 50.55
C TYR A 73 33.78 -18.70 49.22
N GLY A 74 33.30 -19.67 48.44
CA GLY A 74 32.10 -20.47 48.70
C GLY A 74 30.98 -20.03 47.73
N ASP A 75 30.30 -21.00 47.13
CA ASP A 75 29.37 -20.89 46.00
C ASP A 75 28.23 -19.85 46.10
N ASN A 76 27.68 -19.55 44.90
CA ASN A 76 26.33 -19.10 44.55
C ASN A 76 26.04 -17.60 44.35
N ALA A 77 25.29 -17.39 43.25
CA ALA A 77 24.34 -16.33 42.93
C ALA A 77 24.78 -15.24 41.92
N ASP A 78 24.00 -15.28 40.84
CA ASP A 78 23.76 -14.37 39.72
C ASP A 78 23.62 -12.86 40.00
N SER A 79 23.63 -12.14 38.86
CA SER A 79 23.24 -10.74 38.59
C SER A 79 24.37 -9.72 38.81
N VAL A 80 24.75 -8.89 37.82
CA VAL A 80 23.97 -7.73 37.36
C VAL A 80 24.43 -7.22 35.97
N ASN A 81 23.43 -6.96 35.13
CA ASN A 81 23.29 -5.99 34.02
C ASN A 81 24.43 -5.74 33.01
N ARG A 82 24.24 -6.33 31.83
CA ARG A 82 24.49 -5.67 30.53
C ARG A 82 23.15 -5.48 29.82
N PRO A 83 22.96 -4.43 29.00
CA PRO A 83 21.73 -4.23 28.26
C PRO A 83 21.60 -5.34 27.20
N ASN A 84 20.86 -6.39 27.53
CA ASN A 84 20.46 -7.41 26.58
C ASN A 84 19.37 -6.82 25.69
N PHE A 85 19.66 -6.71 24.40
CA PHE A 85 18.62 -6.82 23.38
C PHE A 85 18.03 -8.22 23.52
N PHE A 86 16.91 -8.34 24.23
CA PHE A 86 16.19 -9.59 24.38
C PHE A 86 15.58 -9.95 23.03
N PHE A 87 16.22 -10.88 22.33
CA PHE A 87 15.46 -11.82 21.53
C PHE A 87 14.49 -12.54 22.47
N ALA A 88 13.24 -12.71 22.06
CA ALA A 88 12.34 -13.67 22.71
C ALA A 88 13.12 -14.96 22.96
N THR A 89 12.95 -15.59 24.13
CA THR A 89 13.73 -16.78 24.52
C THR A 89 13.83 -17.74 23.33
N ASN A 90 15.03 -18.23 22.99
CA ASN A 90 15.27 -18.98 21.75
C ASN A 90 14.26 -20.14 21.54
N GLU A 91 13.74 -20.74 22.62
CA GLU A 91 12.71 -21.78 22.56
C GLU A 91 11.34 -21.25 22.06
N THR A 92 10.91 -20.05 22.44
CA THR A 92 9.63 -19.47 22.01
C THR A 92 9.70 -18.97 20.57
N ALA A 93 10.81 -18.37 20.15
CA ALA A 93 11.02 -17.94 18.77
C ALA A 93 11.05 -19.11 17.78
N ALA A 94 11.76 -20.21 18.13
CA ALA A 94 11.79 -21.43 17.33
C ALA A 94 10.39 -22.06 17.22
N SER A 95 9.66 -22.16 18.33
CA SER A 95 8.28 -22.67 18.38
C SER A 95 7.30 -21.87 17.51
N VAL A 96 7.41 -20.53 17.51
CA VAL A 96 6.57 -19.66 16.66
C VAL A 96 6.89 -19.83 15.18
N MET A 97 8.17 -19.92 14.81
CA MET A 97 8.58 -20.15 13.43
C MET A 97 8.10 -21.53 12.92
N GLU A 98 8.19 -22.57 13.75
CA GLU A 98 7.65 -23.90 13.43
C GLU A 98 6.14 -23.86 13.23
N THR A 99 5.41 -23.15 14.10
CA THR A 99 3.94 -22.98 13.99
C THR A 99 3.55 -22.29 12.68
N LEU A 100 4.23 -21.19 12.34
CA LEU A 100 3.99 -20.49 11.09
C LEU A 100 4.35 -21.37 9.88
N ALA A 101 5.49 -22.07 9.92
CA ALA A 101 5.95 -22.93 8.84
C ALA A 101 5.10 -24.21 8.63
N ALA A 102 4.46 -24.72 9.68
CA ALA A 102 3.62 -25.92 9.62
C ALA A 102 2.38 -25.72 8.73
N THR A 103 1.88 -24.49 8.65
CA THR A 103 0.66 -24.19 7.90
C THR A 103 0.96 -23.99 6.41
N LYS A 104 0.79 -25.05 5.62
CA LYS A 104 1.06 -25.08 4.16
C LYS A 104 -0.12 -24.73 3.26
N ARG A 105 -1.28 -24.42 3.85
CA ARG A 105 -2.49 -23.98 3.14
C ARG A 105 -2.95 -22.65 3.73
N PRO A 106 -3.77 -21.87 2.99
CA PRO A 106 -4.39 -20.68 3.57
C PRO A 106 -5.14 -21.03 4.86
N ILE A 107 -5.03 -20.17 5.88
CA ILE A 107 -5.73 -20.34 7.15
C ILE A 107 -7.22 -20.15 6.88
N PRO A 108 -8.10 -21.11 7.23
CA PRO A 108 -9.54 -20.95 7.01
C PRO A 108 -10.07 -19.68 7.68
N ASP A 109 -10.92 -18.95 6.95
CA ASP A 109 -11.62 -17.80 7.51
C ASP A 109 -12.57 -18.29 8.61
N GLU A 110 -12.71 -17.52 9.69
CA GLU A 110 -13.71 -17.83 10.72
C GLU A 110 -15.13 -17.77 10.12
N PRO A 111 -16.05 -18.64 10.56
CA PRO A 111 -17.42 -18.61 10.07
C PRO A 111 -18.06 -17.25 10.36
N GLU A 112 -18.85 -16.75 9.41
CA GLU A 112 -19.66 -15.55 9.64
C GLU A 112 -20.60 -15.78 10.83
N ALA A 113 -20.73 -14.77 11.69
CA ALA A 113 -21.63 -14.87 12.83
C ALA A 113 -23.08 -15.09 12.40
N ASP A 114 -23.79 -15.94 13.12
CA ASP A 114 -25.20 -16.20 12.92
C ASP A 114 -26.04 -14.93 13.08
N TRP A 115 -27.15 -14.87 12.35
CA TRP A 115 -28.08 -13.76 12.46
C TRP A 115 -28.66 -13.67 13.88
N ALA A 116 -28.36 -12.58 14.57
CA ALA A 116 -28.69 -12.44 15.99
C ALA A 116 -30.20 -12.27 16.26
N LEU A 117 -31.01 -11.96 15.23
CA LEU A 117 -32.45 -11.74 15.40
C LEU A 117 -33.21 -13.06 15.23
N ARG A 118 -34.01 -13.43 16.25
CA ARG A 118 -34.66 -14.75 16.42
C ARG A 118 -35.62 -15.18 15.30
N HIS A 119 -35.97 -14.31 14.36
CA HIS A 119 -36.75 -14.65 13.19
C HIS A 119 -35.79 -14.85 12.01
N GLU A 120 -35.41 -16.10 11.73
CA GLU A 120 -34.53 -16.49 10.60
C GLU A 120 -35.03 -15.95 9.24
N THR A 121 -36.33 -15.67 9.13
CA THR A 121 -36.94 -14.99 7.99
C THR A 121 -37.62 -13.70 8.46
N LEU A 122 -36.98 -12.57 8.15
CA LEU A 122 -37.69 -11.29 8.10
C LEU A 122 -38.89 -11.44 7.17
N ASN A 123 -40.08 -11.08 7.64
CA ASN A 123 -41.25 -11.06 6.76
C ASN A 123 -40.96 -10.13 5.57
N PRO A 124 -41.27 -10.52 4.31
CA PRO A 124 -41.03 -9.68 3.13
C PRO A 124 -41.50 -8.23 3.28
N LYS A 125 -42.61 -7.99 4.00
CA LYS A 125 -43.10 -6.64 4.28
C LYS A 125 -42.17 -5.84 5.19
N GLU A 126 -41.57 -6.49 6.19
CA GLU A 126 -40.63 -5.86 7.12
C GLU A 126 -39.31 -5.55 6.43
N GLY A 127 -38.81 -6.48 5.62
CA GLY A 127 -37.64 -6.25 4.76
C GLY A 127 -37.85 -5.08 3.81
N ALA A 128 -39.02 -5.01 3.15
CA ALA A 128 -39.36 -3.91 2.25
C ALA A 128 -39.48 -2.55 2.98
N GLN A 129 -40.06 -2.53 4.18
CA GLN A 129 -40.12 -1.32 5.01
C GLN A 129 -38.72 -0.84 5.43
N ALA A 130 -37.84 -1.77 5.81
CA ALA A 130 -36.46 -1.45 6.15
C ALA A 130 -35.68 -0.89 4.95
N VAL A 131 -35.84 -1.50 3.76
CA VAL A 131 -35.27 -0.97 2.51
C VAL A 131 -35.78 0.43 2.23
N SER A 132 -37.09 0.68 2.40
CA SER A 132 -37.67 2.01 2.23
C SER A 132 -37.07 3.02 3.21
N ALA A 133 -36.79 2.62 4.44
CA ALA A 133 -36.10 3.48 5.41
C ALA A 133 -34.65 3.76 5.00
N GLY A 134 -33.94 2.77 4.45
CA GLY A 134 -32.60 2.95 3.90
C GLY A 134 -32.56 3.88 2.69
N ILE A 135 -33.53 3.76 1.77
CA ILE A 135 -33.68 4.68 0.61
C ILE A 135 -33.95 6.10 1.09
N LYS A 136 -34.83 6.25 2.09
CA LYS A 136 -35.09 7.57 2.70
C LYS A 136 -33.81 8.16 3.29
N ALA A 137 -33.04 7.38 4.06
CA ALA A 137 -31.78 7.84 4.65
C ALA A 137 -30.76 8.28 3.58
N LEU A 138 -30.70 7.59 2.44
CA LEU A 138 -29.86 8.02 1.31
C LEU A 138 -30.33 9.37 0.75
N GLY A 139 -31.65 9.55 0.57
CA GLY A 139 -32.20 10.83 0.12
C GLY A 139 -31.93 11.98 1.10
N ASP A 140 -32.10 11.73 2.40
CA ASP A 140 -31.80 12.71 3.46
C ASP A 140 -30.31 13.10 3.44
N ARG A 141 -29.40 12.14 3.20
CA ARG A 141 -27.96 12.39 3.03
C ARG A 141 -27.68 13.24 1.80
N GLU A 142 -28.28 12.92 0.66
CA GLU A 142 -28.06 13.64 -0.59
C GLU A 142 -28.55 15.09 -0.53
N ILE A 143 -29.65 15.36 0.18
CA ILE A 143 -30.14 16.72 0.46
C ILE A 143 -29.14 17.49 1.34
N LEU A 144 -28.58 16.83 2.37
CA LEU A 144 -27.56 17.43 3.22
C LEU A 144 -26.31 17.82 2.42
N GLU A 145 -25.93 16.99 1.43
CA GLU A 145 -24.77 17.23 0.56
C GLU A 145 -24.92 18.47 -0.33
N GLU A 146 -26.14 18.88 -0.73
CA GLU A 146 -26.38 20.09 -1.57
C GLU A 146 -25.89 21.39 -0.91
N GLY A 147 -25.85 21.42 0.42
CA GLY A 147 -25.40 22.57 1.21
C GLY A 147 -23.94 22.52 1.62
N LEU A 148 -23.22 21.43 1.34
CA LEU A 148 -21.83 21.27 1.75
C LEU A 148 -20.89 22.00 0.79
N GLN A 149 -19.81 22.55 1.35
CA GLN A 149 -18.70 23.06 0.55
C GLN A 149 -17.59 22.02 0.51
N PRO A 150 -17.03 21.72 -0.68
CA PRO A 150 -15.91 20.80 -0.77
C PRO A 150 -14.68 21.36 -0.03
N SER A 151 -13.78 20.45 0.37
CA SER A 151 -12.47 20.85 0.89
C SER A 151 -11.73 21.69 -0.15
N ALA A 152 -11.09 22.78 0.29
CA ALA A 152 -10.31 23.63 -0.58
C ALA A 152 -9.18 22.84 -1.28
N ILE A 153 -9.05 23.05 -2.59
CA ILE A 153 -8.01 22.43 -3.43
C ILE A 153 -6.62 22.79 -2.87
N ASN A 154 -5.65 21.89 -3.04
CA ASN A 154 -4.27 22.02 -2.58
C ASN A 154 -4.07 22.04 -1.05
N THR A 155 -5.12 21.81 -0.25
CA THR A 155 -4.95 21.54 1.18
C THR A 155 -4.44 20.11 1.42
N PRO A 156 -3.78 19.83 2.55
CA PRO A 156 -3.40 18.46 2.95
C PRO A 156 -4.60 17.51 3.00
N GLN A 157 -5.76 18.00 3.45
CA GLN A 157 -7.03 17.26 3.48
C GLN A 157 -7.49 16.89 2.07
N PHE A 158 -7.44 17.83 1.12
CA PHE A 158 -7.77 17.57 -0.28
C PHE A 158 -6.79 16.59 -0.94
N ARG A 159 -5.49 16.71 -0.68
CA ARG A 159 -4.47 15.77 -1.17
C ARG A 159 -4.68 14.36 -0.62
N HIS A 160 -5.05 14.22 0.66
CA HIS A 160 -5.45 12.94 1.25
C HIS A 160 -6.75 12.38 0.65
N TYR A 161 -7.72 13.24 0.34
CA TYR A 161 -8.91 12.86 -0.41
C TYR A 161 -8.54 12.30 -1.80
N ARG A 162 -7.65 12.98 -2.54
CA ARG A 162 -7.17 12.54 -3.85
C ARG A 162 -6.38 11.22 -3.78
N SER A 163 -5.56 11.02 -2.75
CA SER A 163 -4.81 9.76 -2.54
C SER A 163 -5.70 8.56 -2.20
N LEU A 164 -6.99 8.78 -1.90
CA LEU A 164 -8.00 7.76 -1.62
C LEU A 164 -9.21 7.88 -2.56
N SER A 165 -8.99 8.44 -3.77
CA SER A 165 -10.07 8.78 -4.68
C SER A 165 -10.97 7.59 -5.03
N THR A 166 -12.24 7.90 -5.26
CA THR A 166 -13.28 6.91 -5.52
C THR A 166 -13.73 6.96 -6.96
N ASN A 167 -13.64 5.81 -7.61
CA ASN A 167 -14.08 5.60 -8.97
C ASN A 167 -15.61 5.87 -9.07
N PRO A 168 -16.10 6.48 -10.17
CA PRO A 168 -17.53 6.68 -10.39
C PRO A 168 -18.39 5.40 -10.23
N GLU A 169 -17.92 4.24 -10.68
CA GLU A 169 -18.64 2.97 -10.52
C GLU A 169 -18.69 2.51 -9.06
N ALA A 170 -17.60 2.71 -8.30
CA ALA A 170 -17.58 2.47 -6.86
C ALA A 170 -18.60 3.36 -6.14
N ARG A 171 -18.73 4.63 -6.52
CA ARG A 171 -19.71 5.56 -5.93
C ARG A 171 -21.15 5.09 -6.15
N LYS A 172 -21.48 4.58 -7.34
CA LYS A 172 -22.81 4.01 -7.63
C LYS A 172 -23.11 2.81 -6.72
N LEU A 173 -22.13 1.92 -6.53
CA LEU A 173 -22.26 0.77 -5.63
C LEU A 173 -22.36 1.20 -4.16
N ALA A 174 -21.62 2.24 -3.76
CA ALA A 174 -21.65 2.78 -2.41
C ALA A 174 -23.04 3.28 -1.97
N ARG A 175 -23.83 3.85 -2.90
CA ARG A 175 -25.23 4.24 -2.63
C ARG A 175 -26.06 3.02 -2.23
N ARG A 176 -25.87 1.86 -2.89
CA ARG A 176 -26.54 0.60 -2.51
C ARG A 176 -26.09 0.12 -1.14
N GLY A 177 -24.77 0.06 -0.89
CA GLY A 177 -24.24 -0.33 0.42
C GLY A 177 -24.72 0.57 1.56
N TYR A 178 -24.92 1.86 1.29
CA TYR A 178 -25.48 2.80 2.26
C TYR A 178 -26.94 2.45 2.61
N VAL A 179 -27.76 2.15 1.60
CA VAL A 179 -29.15 1.67 1.81
C VAL A 179 -29.16 0.37 2.62
N GLU A 180 -28.29 -0.60 2.32
CA GLU A 180 -28.21 -1.87 3.06
C GLU A 180 -27.87 -1.67 4.55
N ASN A 181 -26.89 -0.80 4.84
CA ASN A 181 -26.51 -0.48 6.22
C ASN A 181 -27.68 0.16 6.99
N HIS A 182 -28.33 1.16 6.42
CA HIS A 182 -29.45 1.86 7.07
C HIS A 182 -30.70 1.00 7.19
N ALA A 183 -30.94 0.12 6.24
CA ALA A 183 -32.00 -0.87 6.34
C ALA A 183 -31.72 -1.88 7.48
N THR A 184 -30.46 -2.32 7.64
CA THR A 184 -30.05 -3.18 8.76
C THR A 184 -30.20 -2.46 10.10
N LEU A 185 -29.80 -1.19 10.20
CA LEU A 185 -29.99 -0.36 11.40
C LEU A 185 -31.47 -0.22 11.76
N ASN A 186 -32.35 0.02 10.77
CA ASN A 186 -33.79 0.13 11.00
C ASN A 186 -34.39 -1.16 11.58
N ILE A 187 -33.99 -2.31 11.05
CA ILE A 187 -34.41 -3.62 11.56
C ILE A 187 -33.89 -3.85 12.98
N ALA A 188 -32.61 -3.57 13.21
CA ALA A 188 -32.00 -3.72 14.53
C ALA A 188 -32.76 -2.89 15.58
N GLN A 189 -33.09 -1.64 15.26
CA GLN A 189 -33.91 -0.78 16.12
C GLN A 189 -35.31 -1.37 16.36
N ARG A 190 -35.99 -1.85 15.31
CA ARG A 190 -37.34 -2.43 15.42
C ARG A 190 -37.39 -3.67 16.31
N PHE A 191 -36.32 -4.48 16.30
CA PHE A 191 -36.20 -5.68 17.14
C PHE A 191 -35.46 -5.42 18.47
N ASN A 192 -35.17 -4.16 18.81
CA ASN A 192 -34.43 -3.75 20.01
C ASN A 192 -33.08 -4.50 20.15
N TYR A 193 -32.37 -4.70 19.05
CA TYR A 193 -31.05 -5.31 19.05
C TYR A 193 -30.05 -4.40 19.74
N THR A 194 -29.30 -4.98 20.67
CA THR A 194 -28.12 -4.38 21.29
C THR A 194 -26.99 -5.39 21.23
N LYS A 195 -25.77 -4.90 20.98
CA LYS A 195 -24.58 -5.75 21.01
C LYS A 195 -24.25 -6.10 22.45
N GLU A 196 -24.36 -7.38 22.79
CA GLU A 196 -23.90 -7.88 24.10
C GLU A 196 -22.36 -8.01 24.12
N PRO A 197 -21.70 -7.76 25.26
CA PRO A 197 -20.27 -8.03 25.42
C PRO A 197 -19.96 -9.49 25.10
N GLY A 198 -19.11 -9.74 24.10
CA GLY A 198 -18.75 -11.10 23.67
C GLY A 198 -19.70 -11.75 22.65
N ARG A 199 -20.83 -11.13 22.30
CA ARG A 199 -21.53 -11.48 21.06
C ARG A 199 -20.91 -10.72 19.90
N SER A 200 -20.54 -11.47 18.87
CA SER A 200 -20.15 -10.92 17.57
C SER A 200 -21.25 -9.98 17.05
N ASN A 201 -20.90 -9.13 16.08
CA ASN A 201 -21.85 -8.27 15.35
C ASN A 201 -23.16 -8.98 14.96
N ILE A 202 -24.17 -8.23 14.51
CA ILE A 202 -25.53 -8.74 14.21
C ILE A 202 -25.59 -9.98 13.30
N GLY A 203 -24.50 -10.26 12.58
CA GLY A 203 -24.31 -11.47 11.81
C GLY A 203 -24.85 -11.37 10.39
N ARG A 204 -24.86 -12.50 9.69
CA ARG A 204 -25.31 -12.57 8.29
C ARG A 204 -26.82 -12.75 8.21
N GLY A 205 -27.53 -11.70 7.82
CA GLY A 205 -28.98 -11.71 7.68
C GLY A 205 -29.50 -12.27 6.34
N PRO A 206 -30.84 -12.24 6.16
CA PRO A 206 -31.49 -12.66 4.93
C PRO A 206 -31.15 -11.73 3.75
N ALA A 207 -31.45 -12.20 2.54
CA ALA A 207 -31.22 -11.43 1.31
C ALA A 207 -32.03 -10.13 1.31
N ILE A 208 -31.39 -9.05 0.86
CA ILE A 208 -32.04 -7.75 0.67
C ILE A 208 -32.36 -7.57 -0.81
N VAL A 209 -33.61 -7.22 -1.11
CA VAL A 209 -34.03 -6.93 -2.48
C VAL A 209 -33.97 -5.42 -2.68
N LEU A 210 -32.97 -4.97 -3.43
CA LEU A 210 -32.85 -3.58 -3.87
C LEU A 210 -33.32 -3.45 -5.33
N PRO A 211 -33.90 -2.30 -5.72
CA PRO A 211 -34.19 -2.01 -7.13
C PRO A 211 -32.92 -2.16 -7.97
N ASP A 212 -32.94 -3.01 -8.99
CA ASP A 212 -31.74 -3.35 -9.76
C ASP A 212 -31.78 -2.72 -11.16
N PRO A 213 -30.82 -1.85 -11.52
CA PRO A 213 -30.61 -1.44 -12.89
C PRO A 213 -29.78 -2.53 -13.59
N SER A 214 -30.48 -3.55 -14.12
CA SER A 214 -29.96 -4.58 -15.03
C SER A 214 -28.70 -5.33 -14.56
N VAL A 215 -28.86 -6.50 -13.93
CA VAL A 215 -27.83 -7.53 -13.96
C VAL A 215 -27.56 -7.93 -15.41
N LEU A 216 -26.51 -7.36 -16.02
CA LEU A 216 -25.98 -7.87 -17.29
C LEU A 216 -25.65 -9.36 -17.11
N ARG A 217 -26.12 -10.18 -18.05
CA ARG A 217 -25.76 -11.60 -18.11
C ARG A 217 -24.24 -11.69 -18.24
N LEU A 218 -23.60 -12.29 -17.25
CA LEU A 218 -22.17 -12.57 -17.29
C LEU A 218 -22.00 -13.92 -17.98
N ASP A 219 -21.40 -13.89 -19.17
CA ASP A 219 -20.94 -15.09 -19.86
C ASP A 219 -19.42 -15.20 -19.67
N CYS A 220 -18.98 -16.35 -19.15
CA CYS A 220 -17.58 -16.62 -18.85
C CYS A 220 -17.11 -17.81 -19.68
N ASP A 221 -16.11 -17.58 -20.54
CA ASP A 221 -15.32 -18.66 -21.12
C ASP A 221 -14.05 -18.86 -20.28
N PHE A 222 -14.02 -19.94 -19.51
CA PHE A 222 -12.86 -20.30 -18.67
C PHE A 222 -11.67 -20.84 -19.48
N ASN A 223 -11.80 -20.92 -20.80
CA ASN A 223 -10.70 -21.14 -21.74
C ASN A 223 -10.18 -19.82 -22.35
N GLU A 224 -10.60 -18.66 -21.86
CA GLU A 224 -9.99 -17.38 -22.24
C GLU A 224 -8.50 -17.38 -21.84
N ARG A 225 -7.63 -17.08 -22.81
CA ARG A 225 -6.16 -17.01 -22.61
C ARG A 225 -5.73 -15.80 -21.77
N PHE A 226 -6.55 -14.74 -21.79
CA PHE A 226 -6.22 -13.44 -21.20
C PHE A 226 -7.24 -13.06 -20.13
N ARG A 227 -6.74 -12.40 -19.09
CA ARG A 227 -7.57 -11.96 -17.96
C ARG A 227 -8.41 -10.74 -18.37
N ARG A 228 -9.68 -10.73 -17.98
CA ARG A 228 -10.54 -9.54 -18.07
C ARG A 228 -10.04 -8.42 -17.15
N SER A 229 -10.30 -7.16 -17.52
CA SER A 229 -9.82 -5.98 -16.78
C SER A 229 -10.32 -5.92 -15.33
N THR A 230 -11.54 -6.39 -15.09
CA THR A 230 -12.20 -6.37 -13.77
C THR A 230 -11.89 -7.58 -12.91
N GLY A 231 -11.09 -8.54 -13.39
CA GLY A 231 -10.80 -9.79 -12.68
C GLY A 231 -11.97 -10.78 -12.60
N VAL A 232 -13.15 -10.44 -13.14
CA VAL A 232 -14.29 -11.39 -13.26
C VAL A 232 -13.93 -12.58 -14.14
N CYS A 233 -14.64 -13.69 -13.96
CA CYS A 233 -14.40 -14.97 -14.64
C CYS A 233 -13.03 -15.61 -14.34
N ASN A 234 -12.26 -15.11 -13.36
CA ASN A 234 -11.05 -15.82 -12.93
C ASN A 234 -11.39 -17.17 -12.26
N ASN A 235 -12.40 -17.16 -11.39
CA ASN A 235 -12.84 -18.32 -10.64
C ASN A 235 -14.11 -18.93 -11.23
N LYS A 236 -14.13 -20.25 -11.46
CA LYS A 236 -15.27 -20.94 -12.08
C LYS A 236 -16.50 -21.12 -11.18
N ASP A 237 -16.30 -21.21 -9.87
CA ASP A 237 -17.39 -21.42 -8.91
C ASP A 237 -17.96 -20.06 -8.44
N HIS A 238 -17.11 -19.03 -8.42
CA HIS A 238 -17.44 -17.68 -7.97
C HIS A 238 -16.99 -16.60 -8.97
N PRO A 239 -17.52 -16.61 -10.22
CA PRO A 239 -17.01 -15.78 -11.32
C PRO A 239 -17.18 -14.27 -11.15
N ARG A 240 -18.08 -13.83 -10.27
CA ARG A 240 -18.35 -12.41 -10.01
C ARG A 240 -17.61 -11.83 -8.82
N THR A 241 -17.06 -12.68 -7.93
CA THR A 241 -16.66 -12.23 -6.59
C THR A 241 -15.24 -12.56 -6.21
N TYR A 242 -14.73 -13.74 -6.57
CA TYR A 242 -13.40 -14.17 -6.12
C TYR A 242 -12.31 -13.43 -6.88
N GLY A 243 -11.71 -12.43 -6.22
CA GLY A 243 -10.63 -11.59 -6.72
C GLY A 243 -11.02 -10.51 -7.73
N ALA A 244 -12.30 -10.41 -8.10
CA ALA A 244 -12.79 -9.35 -8.98
C ALA A 244 -12.71 -7.97 -8.29
N SER A 245 -12.66 -6.90 -9.09
CA SER A 245 -12.80 -5.54 -8.59
C SER A 245 -14.23 -5.22 -8.17
N MET A 246 -14.39 -4.17 -7.36
CA MET A 246 -15.68 -3.66 -6.88
C MET A 246 -16.48 -4.66 -6.02
N VAL A 247 -15.78 -5.52 -5.29
CA VAL A 247 -16.37 -6.52 -4.38
C VAL A 247 -15.99 -6.23 -2.93
N PRO A 248 -16.82 -6.61 -1.94
CA PRO A 248 -16.47 -6.51 -0.53
C PRO A 248 -15.11 -7.17 -0.24
N TYR A 249 -14.32 -6.55 0.64
CA TYR A 249 -13.13 -7.20 1.17
C TYR A 249 -13.49 -8.50 1.89
N ARG A 250 -12.63 -9.51 1.76
CA ARG A 250 -12.75 -10.77 2.51
C ARG A 250 -12.56 -10.49 4.01
N ARG A 251 -13.26 -11.23 4.87
CA ARG A 251 -13.11 -11.16 6.32
C ARG A 251 -12.46 -12.45 6.82
N MET A 252 -11.22 -12.35 7.32
CA MET A 252 -10.55 -13.46 8.02
C MET A 252 -11.25 -13.81 9.34
N VAL A 253 -11.77 -12.77 9.99
CA VAL A 253 -12.53 -12.80 11.24
C VAL A 253 -13.72 -11.85 11.10
N ALA A 254 -14.80 -12.12 11.83
CA ALA A 254 -16.00 -11.28 11.82
C ALA A 254 -15.65 -9.81 12.19
N PRO A 255 -16.31 -8.81 11.59
CA PRO A 255 -16.10 -7.42 11.97
C PRO A 255 -16.50 -7.15 13.43
N ASP A 256 -15.92 -6.09 14.00
CA ASP A 256 -16.18 -5.61 15.36
C ASP A 256 -16.61 -4.14 15.33
N TYR A 257 -17.92 -3.90 15.27
CA TYR A 257 -18.52 -2.56 15.28
C TYR A 257 -19.13 -2.27 16.64
N ALA A 258 -19.12 -1.02 17.09
CA ALA A 258 -19.58 -0.65 18.44
C ALA A 258 -21.06 -0.98 18.66
N ASP A 259 -21.90 -0.74 17.65
CA ASP A 259 -23.34 -1.05 17.63
C ASP A 259 -23.64 -2.45 17.07
N GLY A 260 -22.61 -3.23 16.72
CA GLY A 260 -22.75 -4.53 16.07
C GLY A 260 -23.08 -4.46 14.58
N ILE A 261 -23.16 -3.27 13.97
CA ILE A 261 -23.66 -3.08 12.60
C ILE A 261 -22.72 -2.18 11.80
N ALA A 262 -22.56 -0.91 12.17
CA ALA A 262 -21.84 0.06 11.34
C ALA A 262 -21.09 1.14 12.12
N ALA A 263 -21.38 1.38 13.40
CA ALA A 263 -20.69 2.38 14.20
C ALA A 263 -19.22 1.97 14.41
N PRO A 264 -18.23 2.86 14.15
CA PRO A 264 -16.80 2.54 14.29
C PRO A 264 -16.46 1.87 15.61
N ARG A 265 -15.44 1.00 15.59
CA ARG A 265 -15.04 0.20 16.77
C ARG A 265 -14.85 1.07 18.01
N ALA A 266 -15.35 0.58 19.15
CA ALA A 266 -15.23 1.19 20.46
C ALA A 266 -14.63 0.18 21.45
N SER A 267 -14.24 0.65 22.64
CA SER A 267 -13.75 -0.21 23.71
C SER A 267 -14.93 -0.90 24.38
N HIS A 268 -14.71 -2.09 24.96
CA HIS A 268 -15.70 -2.74 25.81
C HIS A 268 -16.08 -1.92 27.05
N HIS A 269 -15.22 -0.97 27.45
CA HIS A 269 -15.41 -0.10 28.62
C HIS A 269 -15.74 1.35 28.25
N GLY A 270 -16.06 1.64 26.99
CA GLY A 270 -16.42 2.97 26.52
C GLY A 270 -15.68 3.37 25.24
N GLN A 271 -15.00 4.51 25.25
CA GLN A 271 -14.30 5.02 24.07
C GLN A 271 -12.86 4.51 24.00
N LEU A 272 -12.40 4.20 22.78
CA LEU A 272 -10.98 3.96 22.52
C LEU A 272 -10.18 5.26 22.64
N PRO A 273 -8.88 5.21 22.99
CA PRO A 273 -8.03 6.39 23.01
C PRO A 273 -8.00 7.07 21.62
N PRO A 274 -7.95 8.42 21.54
CA PRO A 274 -7.86 9.11 20.25
C PRO A 274 -6.68 8.59 19.43
N ALA A 275 -6.87 8.34 18.13
CA ALA A 275 -5.82 7.81 17.26
C ALA A 275 -4.54 8.66 17.30
N ARG A 276 -4.68 9.98 17.44
CA ARG A 276 -3.56 10.91 17.62
C ARG A 276 -2.75 10.68 18.90
N GLN A 277 -3.40 10.33 20.01
CA GLN A 277 -2.69 10.02 21.26
C GLN A 277 -1.92 8.70 21.14
N VAL A 278 -2.49 7.71 20.45
CA VAL A 278 -1.77 6.47 20.13
C VAL A 278 -0.55 6.76 19.27
N SER A 279 -0.70 7.62 18.26
CA SER A 279 0.42 8.03 17.40
C SER A 279 1.54 8.73 18.19
N LEU A 280 1.20 9.65 19.07
CA LEU A 280 2.19 10.41 19.86
C LEU A 280 2.94 9.55 20.89
N SER A 281 2.22 8.67 21.59
CA SER A 281 2.77 7.94 22.73
C SER A 281 3.45 6.63 22.35
N ILE A 282 2.89 5.90 21.38
CA ILE A 282 3.41 4.60 20.97
C ILE A 282 4.28 4.74 19.72
N HIS A 283 3.79 5.49 18.73
CA HIS A 283 4.40 5.62 17.41
C HIS A 283 5.27 6.87 17.25
N ARG A 284 6.08 7.15 18.28
CA ARG A 284 6.98 8.30 18.30
C ARG A 284 8.03 8.26 17.19
N SER A 285 8.71 9.39 16.97
CA SER A 285 9.79 9.45 15.99
C SER A 285 11.04 8.69 16.41
N SER A 286 11.60 7.94 15.46
CA SER A 286 12.95 7.38 15.50
C SER A 286 13.65 7.65 14.17
N TYR A 287 14.97 7.76 14.20
CA TYR A 287 15.81 7.95 13.02
C TYR A 287 16.74 6.74 12.79
N GLU A 288 16.43 5.61 13.43
CA GLU A 288 17.17 4.37 13.22
C GLU A 288 16.85 3.80 11.84
N THR A 289 17.87 3.73 10.99
CA THR A 289 17.78 3.16 9.65
C THR A 289 18.04 1.66 9.68
N ASP A 290 17.40 0.91 8.80
CA ASP A 290 17.85 -0.43 8.45
C ASP A 290 18.87 -0.33 7.32
N SER A 291 20.13 -0.61 7.63
CA SER A 291 21.21 -0.53 6.66
C SER A 291 21.16 -1.66 5.62
N ASN A 292 20.36 -2.71 5.81
CA ASN A 292 20.28 -3.85 4.90
C ASN A 292 19.35 -3.64 3.72
N PHE A 293 18.45 -2.66 3.76
CA PHE A 293 17.43 -2.44 2.74
C PHE A 293 17.41 -1.01 2.21
N THR A 294 16.79 -0.82 1.05
CA THR A 294 16.69 0.48 0.37
C THR A 294 15.23 0.92 0.30
N VAL A 295 15.00 2.22 0.09
CA VAL A 295 13.67 2.81 -0.11
C VAL A 295 12.92 2.15 -1.27
N MET A 296 13.62 1.54 -2.23
CA MET A 296 13.02 0.76 -3.30
C MET A 296 12.10 -0.37 -2.78
N LEU A 297 12.38 -0.91 -1.59
CA LEU A 297 11.48 -1.87 -0.92
C LEU A 297 10.10 -1.25 -0.65
N ALA A 298 10.06 -0.05 -0.08
CA ALA A 298 8.81 0.66 0.20
C ALA A 298 8.11 1.12 -1.08
N VAL A 299 8.87 1.60 -2.08
CA VAL A 299 8.34 2.07 -3.36
C VAL A 299 7.71 0.93 -4.16
N PHE A 300 8.40 -0.21 -4.28
CA PHE A 300 7.83 -1.39 -4.93
C PHE A 300 6.65 -1.96 -4.14
N GLY A 301 6.73 -1.99 -2.81
CA GLY A 301 5.63 -2.41 -1.95
C GLY A 301 4.38 -1.56 -2.11
N GLN A 302 4.51 -0.23 -2.22
CA GLN A 302 3.41 0.68 -2.49
C GLN A 302 2.83 0.48 -3.90
N PHE A 303 3.68 0.36 -4.93
CA PHE A 303 3.24 0.10 -6.30
C PHE A 303 2.45 -1.22 -6.40
N LEU A 304 2.92 -2.26 -5.70
CA LEU A 304 2.22 -3.55 -5.59
C LEU A 304 0.91 -3.44 -4.79
N ASP A 305 0.90 -2.72 -3.66
CA ASP A 305 -0.33 -2.48 -2.90
C ASP A 305 -1.40 -1.83 -3.77
N HIS A 306 -1.02 -0.87 -4.61
CA HIS A 306 -1.94 -0.19 -5.50
C HIS A 306 -2.49 -1.08 -6.62
N ASP A 307 -1.78 -2.16 -6.97
CA ASP A 307 -2.26 -3.17 -7.93
C ASP A 307 -3.35 -4.06 -7.32
N ILE A 308 -3.28 -4.33 -6.02
CA ILE A 308 -4.16 -5.30 -5.36
C ILE A 308 -5.18 -4.69 -4.40
N THR A 309 -4.99 -3.45 -3.95
CA THR A 309 -5.88 -2.75 -3.01
C THR A 309 -6.18 -1.30 -3.43
N ALA A 310 -7.45 -0.92 -3.29
CA ALA A 310 -7.93 0.45 -3.44
C ALA A 310 -9.25 0.61 -2.67
N THR A 311 -9.18 1.04 -1.41
CA THR A 311 -10.38 1.25 -0.58
C THR A 311 -11.12 2.50 -1.06
N SER A 312 -12.40 2.37 -1.41
CA SER A 312 -13.24 3.52 -1.75
C SER A 312 -13.58 4.35 -0.50
N LEU A 313 -13.60 5.67 -0.67
CA LEU A 313 -14.03 6.67 0.31
C LEU A 313 -15.47 7.11 0.01
N THR A 314 -16.26 7.40 1.04
CA THR A 314 -17.54 8.11 0.80
C THR A 314 -17.24 9.51 0.25
N THR A 315 -17.93 9.88 -0.84
CA THR A 315 -17.87 11.22 -1.45
C THR A 315 -19.25 11.87 -1.38
N ALA A 316 -19.30 13.21 -1.45
CA ALA A 316 -20.55 13.94 -1.64
C ALA A 316 -21.05 13.81 -3.09
N GLN A 317 -22.06 14.61 -3.46
CA GLN A 317 -22.58 14.72 -4.82
C GLN A 317 -21.44 14.94 -5.83
N GLU A 318 -21.58 14.32 -7.00
CA GLU A 318 -20.63 14.42 -8.12
C GLU A 318 -19.18 13.99 -7.82
N GLY A 319 -18.86 13.51 -6.62
CA GLY A 319 -17.50 13.13 -6.25
C GLY A 319 -16.74 14.21 -5.54
N GLU A 320 -17.45 15.15 -4.96
CA GLU A 320 -16.84 16.19 -4.15
C GLU A 320 -16.34 15.64 -2.81
N SER A 321 -15.30 16.30 -2.29
CA SER A 321 -14.70 15.97 -1.00
C SER A 321 -15.60 16.43 0.15
N ILE A 322 -15.61 15.68 1.25
CA ILE A 322 -16.35 16.02 2.47
C ILE A 322 -15.36 16.56 3.51
N ASP A 323 -15.64 17.74 4.05
CA ASP A 323 -14.90 18.30 5.19
C ASP A 323 -15.65 18.02 6.50
N CYS A 324 -15.06 17.18 7.35
CA CYS A 324 -15.62 16.79 8.65
C CYS A 324 -15.17 17.67 9.81
N CYS A 325 -14.38 18.71 9.53
CA CYS A 325 -13.75 19.57 10.52
C CYS A 325 -14.33 21.01 10.55
N THR A 326 -15.26 21.36 9.67
CA THR A 326 -15.87 22.70 9.62
C THR A 326 -16.71 23.03 10.85
N ALA A 327 -16.67 24.31 11.27
CA ALA A 327 -17.34 24.79 12.47
C ALA A 327 -18.88 24.68 12.41
N HIS A 328 -19.45 24.25 13.53
CA HIS A 328 -20.83 23.79 13.77
C HIS A 328 -21.96 24.80 13.47
N THR A 329 -22.29 25.00 12.20
CA THR A 329 -23.53 25.68 11.80
C THR A 329 -24.55 24.75 11.09
N VAL A 330 -24.11 23.55 10.67
CA VAL A 330 -24.93 22.53 9.99
C VAL A 330 -24.76 21.18 10.71
N GLU A 331 -25.76 20.28 10.59
CA GLU A 331 -25.61 18.88 11.00
C GLU A 331 -24.36 18.25 10.37
N GLN A 332 -23.57 17.53 11.16
CA GLN A 332 -22.36 16.87 10.67
C GLN A 332 -22.73 15.74 9.71
N HIS A 333 -22.06 15.68 8.55
CA HIS A 333 -22.31 14.63 7.57
C HIS A 333 -22.19 13.22 8.22
N PRO A 334 -23.13 12.29 8.00
CA PRO A 334 -23.21 11.01 8.74
C PRO A 334 -22.01 10.07 8.52
N GLU A 335 -21.23 10.30 7.46
CA GLU A 335 -20.02 9.55 7.13
C GLU A 335 -18.73 10.24 7.65
N CYS A 336 -18.86 11.27 8.50
CA CYS A 336 -17.73 11.89 9.15
C CYS A 336 -17.27 11.12 10.38
N PHE A 337 -15.96 10.90 10.48
CA PHE A 337 -15.33 10.27 11.64
C PHE A 337 -13.96 10.91 11.92
N PRO A 338 -13.91 12.23 12.15
CA PRO A 338 -12.66 12.98 12.27
C PRO A 338 -11.78 12.46 13.41
N VAL A 339 -10.46 12.54 13.21
CA VAL A 339 -9.52 12.24 14.29
C VAL A 339 -9.54 13.41 15.27
N ARG A 340 -9.90 13.12 16.53
CA ARG A 340 -9.90 14.11 17.61
C ARG A 340 -8.46 14.51 17.98
N ILE A 341 -8.19 15.81 18.02
CA ILE A 341 -6.92 16.39 18.48
C ILE A 341 -7.16 17.00 19.87
N LEU A 342 -6.27 16.72 20.83
CA LEU A 342 -6.38 17.28 22.17
C LEU A 342 -5.75 18.69 22.24
N PRO A 343 -6.22 19.59 23.12
CA PRO A 343 -5.75 20.98 23.19
C PRO A 343 -4.23 21.13 23.43
N ASN A 344 -3.60 20.14 24.06
CA ASN A 344 -2.16 20.12 24.37
C ASN A 344 -1.34 19.30 23.35
N ASP A 345 -1.87 19.05 22.15
CA ASP A 345 -1.12 18.37 21.09
C ASP A 345 0.16 19.16 20.77
N PRO A 346 1.34 18.52 20.77
CA PRO A 346 2.61 19.23 20.64
C PRO A 346 2.81 19.93 19.30
N TYR A 347 2.09 19.55 18.24
CA TYR A 347 2.22 20.12 16.90
C TYR A 347 0.98 20.94 16.51
N TYR A 348 -0.21 20.36 16.65
CA TYR A 348 -1.45 20.98 16.16
C TYR A 348 -1.93 22.16 17.02
N GLN A 349 -1.47 22.30 18.27
CA GLN A 349 -1.78 23.46 19.12
C GLN A 349 -1.34 24.79 18.48
N TYR A 350 -0.24 24.79 17.71
CA TYR A 350 0.28 26.00 17.06
C TYR A 350 -0.62 26.48 15.90
N TYR A 351 -1.52 25.62 15.43
CA TYR A 351 -2.46 25.89 14.34
C TYR A 351 -3.91 26.03 14.84
N ASN A 352 -4.13 25.98 16.16
CA ASN A 352 -5.45 26.00 16.79
C ASN A 352 -6.43 24.94 16.23
N LEU A 353 -5.92 23.76 15.90
CA LEU A 353 -6.74 22.66 15.38
C LEU A 353 -7.16 21.68 16.47
N SER A 354 -8.45 21.36 16.50
CA SER A 354 -9.06 20.38 17.41
C SER A 354 -9.48 19.08 16.71
N CYS A 355 -9.35 19.02 15.39
CA CYS A 355 -9.69 17.85 14.60
C CYS A 355 -8.80 17.73 13.36
N MET A 356 -8.67 16.51 12.86
CA MET A 356 -8.08 16.19 11.57
C MET A 356 -9.13 15.48 10.72
N ASN A 357 -9.32 15.98 9.49
CA ASN A 357 -10.39 15.52 8.62
C ASN A 357 -10.25 14.02 8.32
N PHE A 358 -11.35 13.28 8.50
CA PHE A 358 -11.43 11.86 8.17
C PHE A 358 -12.87 11.51 7.79
N VAL A 359 -13.00 10.99 6.57
CA VAL A 359 -14.26 10.49 6.01
C VAL A 359 -14.20 8.96 6.00
N ARG A 360 -15.32 8.33 6.35
CA ARG A 360 -15.44 6.88 6.37
C ARG A 360 -15.31 6.28 4.97
N SER A 361 -14.76 5.07 4.91
CA SER A 361 -14.66 4.29 3.67
C SER A 361 -16.05 3.92 3.18
N ALA A 362 -16.30 4.01 1.87
CA ALA A 362 -17.60 3.76 1.28
C ALA A 362 -18.14 2.35 1.61
N PRO A 363 -19.44 2.23 1.94
CA PRO A 363 -20.03 0.94 2.26
C PRO A 363 -20.26 0.09 1.01
N ALA A 364 -19.88 -1.19 1.06
CA ALA A 364 -20.06 -2.16 -0.01
C ALA A 364 -21.47 -2.75 0.02
N PRO A 365 -22.12 -2.93 -1.14
CA PRO A 365 -23.30 -3.76 -1.23
C PRO A 365 -22.92 -5.24 -1.06
N THR A 366 -23.64 -5.93 -0.20
CA THR A 366 -23.52 -7.36 0.10
C THR A 366 -24.72 -8.16 -0.41
N GLY A 367 -25.82 -7.47 -0.75
CA GLY A 367 -27.09 -8.10 -1.11
C GLY A 367 -27.81 -8.75 0.08
N ARG A 368 -27.44 -8.41 1.31
CA ARG A 368 -28.00 -8.98 2.55
C ARG A 368 -28.07 -7.93 3.66
N PHE A 369 -28.93 -8.19 4.65
CA PHE A 369 -28.83 -7.50 5.94
C PHE A 369 -27.60 -8.00 6.70
N GLY A 370 -26.91 -7.11 7.42
CA GLY A 370 -25.72 -7.47 8.16
C GLY A 370 -24.80 -6.30 8.50
N PRO A 371 -23.63 -6.58 9.08
CA PRO A 371 -22.67 -5.53 9.41
C PRO A 371 -22.08 -4.90 8.14
N ARG A 372 -21.71 -3.62 8.26
CA ARG A 372 -21.09 -2.82 7.20
C ARG A 372 -19.85 -3.51 6.64
N GLN A 373 -19.74 -3.54 5.32
CA GLN A 373 -18.54 -3.98 4.62
C GLN A 373 -17.95 -2.81 3.83
N GLN A 374 -16.64 -2.82 3.63
CA GLN A 374 -15.94 -1.97 2.67
C GLN A 374 -15.57 -2.84 1.47
N PHE A 375 -15.41 -2.23 0.30
CA PHE A 375 -15.05 -2.96 -0.91
C PHE A 375 -13.72 -2.51 -1.48
N ASN A 376 -13.09 -3.44 -2.18
CA ASN A 376 -11.89 -3.20 -2.95
C ASN A 376 -12.29 -2.71 -4.34
N GLN A 377 -11.82 -1.53 -4.74
CA GLN A 377 -11.98 -1.06 -6.10
C GLN A 377 -10.97 -1.74 -7.04
N ALA A 378 -9.81 -2.18 -6.54
CA ALA A 378 -8.81 -2.90 -7.31
C ALA A 378 -9.19 -4.39 -7.48
N THR A 379 -8.59 -5.05 -8.47
CA THR A 379 -8.56 -6.52 -8.56
C THR A 379 -7.68 -7.08 -7.46
N ALA A 380 -7.88 -8.33 -7.01
CA ALA A 380 -6.99 -8.93 -5.99
C ALA A 380 -5.72 -9.56 -6.58
N PHE A 381 -5.59 -9.58 -7.90
CA PHE A 381 -4.53 -10.27 -8.63
C PHE A 381 -3.36 -9.34 -8.90
N ILE A 382 -2.14 -9.89 -8.93
CA ILE A 382 -0.97 -9.18 -9.44
C ILE A 382 -1.01 -9.28 -10.97
N ASP A 383 -1.69 -8.34 -11.61
CA ASP A 383 -1.97 -8.34 -13.04
C ASP A 383 -1.62 -7.02 -13.74
N GLY A 384 -0.99 -6.09 -13.01
CA GLY A 384 -0.58 -4.80 -13.54
C GLY A 384 -1.76 -3.84 -13.76
N SER A 385 -2.93 -4.08 -13.17
CA SER A 385 -4.04 -3.11 -13.13
C SER A 385 -3.60 -1.71 -12.68
N VAL A 386 -2.55 -1.58 -11.88
CA VAL A 386 -1.92 -0.29 -11.52
C VAL A 386 -1.38 0.49 -12.74
N VAL A 387 -1.01 -0.22 -13.82
CA VAL A 387 -0.57 0.32 -15.12
C VAL A 387 -1.75 0.42 -16.10
N TYR A 388 -2.58 -0.62 -16.16
CA TYR A 388 -3.59 -0.78 -17.22
C TYR A 388 -4.99 -0.26 -16.86
N GLY A 389 -5.31 -0.18 -15.57
CA GLY A 389 -6.64 0.05 -15.04
C GLY A 389 -7.43 -1.24 -14.85
N ASN A 390 -8.35 -1.18 -13.90
CA ASN A 390 -9.27 -2.26 -13.49
C ASN A 390 -10.64 -2.22 -14.19
N LEU A 391 -10.84 -1.28 -15.11
CA LEU A 391 -12.04 -1.13 -15.93
C LEU A 391 -11.65 -1.07 -17.41
N GLU A 392 -12.48 -1.66 -18.27
CA GLU A 392 -12.24 -1.69 -19.72
C GLU A 392 -12.18 -0.27 -20.31
N GLN A 393 -13.00 0.66 -19.81
CA GLN A 393 -12.95 2.07 -20.22
C GLN A 393 -11.58 2.70 -19.96
N ARG A 394 -10.96 2.42 -18.81
CA ARG A 394 -9.64 2.96 -18.46
C ARG A 394 -8.55 2.35 -19.33
N GLN A 395 -8.59 1.04 -19.56
CA GLN A 395 -7.69 0.35 -20.49
C GLN A 395 -7.77 0.96 -21.89
N ARG A 396 -9.00 1.22 -22.38
CA ARG A 396 -9.24 1.85 -23.68
C ARG A 396 -8.66 3.26 -23.79
N GLN A 397 -8.70 4.06 -22.73
CA GLN A 397 -8.17 5.43 -22.69
C GLN A 397 -6.64 5.50 -22.67
N LEU A 398 -6.00 4.46 -22.15
CA LEU A 398 -4.55 4.40 -21.99
C LEU A 398 -3.82 3.80 -23.21
N ARG A 399 -4.55 3.27 -24.19
CA ARG A 399 -3.98 2.63 -25.39
C ARG A 399 -3.88 3.59 -26.57
N THR A 400 -2.92 3.32 -27.45
CA THR A 400 -2.82 3.99 -28.76
C THR A 400 -3.68 3.30 -29.83
N TYR A 401 -3.97 2.00 -29.65
CA TYR A 401 -4.50 1.10 -30.68
C TYR A 401 -3.60 0.96 -31.90
N VAL A 402 -2.29 1.19 -31.70
CA VAL A 402 -1.25 0.97 -32.69
C VAL A 402 -0.19 0.08 -32.08
N ASN A 403 0.06 -1.06 -32.73
CA ASN A 403 1.07 -2.06 -32.39
C ASN A 403 1.01 -2.54 -30.93
N GLY A 404 -0.18 -2.55 -30.34
CA GLY A 404 -0.45 -2.98 -28.96
C GLY A 404 0.10 -2.07 -27.88
N THR A 405 0.48 -0.82 -28.20
CA THR A 405 1.18 0.08 -27.27
C THR A 405 0.25 0.92 -26.37
N LEU A 406 0.77 1.32 -25.22
CA LEU A 406 0.20 2.36 -24.37
C LEU A 406 0.55 3.75 -24.90
N ARG A 407 -0.38 4.69 -24.71
CA ARG A 407 -0.16 6.11 -24.98
C ARG A 407 0.95 6.62 -24.06
N MET A 408 1.85 7.41 -24.63
CA MET A 408 2.92 8.12 -23.91
C MET A 408 2.89 9.59 -24.33
N TYR A 409 3.38 10.46 -23.45
CA TYR A 409 3.70 11.83 -23.82
C TYR A 409 5.16 11.89 -24.27
N VAL A 410 5.41 12.33 -25.51
CA VAL A 410 6.76 12.47 -26.05
C VAL A 410 7.21 13.91 -25.88
N THR A 411 8.31 14.14 -25.16
CA THR A 411 8.90 15.47 -24.96
C THR A 411 9.62 15.96 -26.22
N GLU A 412 9.97 17.25 -26.27
CA GLU A 412 10.77 17.83 -27.37
C GLU A 412 12.13 17.15 -27.55
N ASP A 413 12.68 16.55 -26.48
CA ASP A 413 13.91 15.76 -26.50
C ASP A 413 13.67 14.24 -26.63
N GLU A 414 12.55 13.85 -27.24
CA GLU A 414 12.17 12.48 -27.62
C GLU A 414 12.03 11.47 -26.47
N ARG A 415 11.96 11.93 -25.21
CA ARG A 415 11.72 11.06 -24.06
C ARG A 415 10.25 10.74 -23.93
N GLU A 416 9.94 9.49 -23.61
CA GLU A 416 8.58 9.06 -23.29
C GLU A 416 8.29 9.28 -21.81
N LEU A 417 7.28 10.09 -21.50
CA LEU A 417 6.68 10.23 -20.17
C LEU A 417 5.28 9.60 -20.17
N LEU A 418 4.71 9.43 -18.99
CA LEU A 418 3.30 9.03 -18.89
C LEU A 418 2.42 10.09 -19.57
N PRO A 419 1.21 9.72 -20.03
CA PRO A 419 0.28 10.69 -20.56
C PRO A 419 -0.04 11.79 -19.56
N ILE A 420 -0.29 13.01 -20.05
CA ILE A 420 -0.76 14.12 -19.21
C ILE A 420 -2.17 13.81 -18.69
N SER A 421 -2.37 14.03 -17.39
CA SER A 421 -3.68 13.91 -16.74
C SER A 421 -4.66 14.92 -17.32
N SER A 422 -5.83 14.43 -17.74
CA SER A 422 -6.94 15.28 -18.18
C SER A 422 -7.70 15.93 -17.01
N ASN A 423 -7.43 15.53 -15.77
CA ASN A 423 -8.06 16.10 -14.58
C ASN A 423 -7.24 17.30 -14.08
N PRO A 424 -7.77 18.55 -14.15
CA PRO A 424 -7.07 19.71 -13.61
C PRO A 424 -6.89 19.62 -12.08
N GLU A 425 -7.71 18.86 -11.38
CA GLU A 425 -7.73 18.72 -9.92
C GLU A 425 -7.06 17.43 -9.42
N ASP A 426 -6.08 16.90 -10.16
CA ASP A 426 -5.40 15.65 -9.84
C ASP A 426 -4.41 15.74 -8.64
N GLY A 427 -4.62 16.73 -7.77
CA GLY A 427 -3.87 16.98 -6.54
C GLY A 427 -2.48 17.59 -6.72
N CYS A 428 -1.82 17.39 -7.86
CA CYS A 428 -0.47 17.87 -8.12
C CYS A 428 -0.38 19.10 -9.04
N ASN A 429 -1.41 19.38 -9.85
CA ASN A 429 -1.37 20.46 -10.85
C ASN A 429 -1.30 21.83 -10.14
N ARG A 430 -0.31 22.63 -10.51
CA ARG A 430 -0.09 23.98 -9.96
C ARG A 430 -0.05 24.99 -11.08
N VAL A 431 -0.59 26.18 -10.83
CA VAL A 431 -0.64 27.28 -11.83
C VAL A 431 0.74 27.56 -12.43
N LEU A 432 1.81 27.58 -11.62
CA LEU A 432 3.17 27.80 -12.09
C LEU A 432 3.65 26.68 -13.03
N MET A 433 3.37 25.42 -12.68
CA MET A 433 3.83 24.27 -13.45
C MET A 433 3.06 24.13 -14.76
N THR A 434 1.75 24.35 -14.73
CA THR A 434 0.91 24.40 -15.93
C THR A 434 1.36 25.51 -16.88
N ARG A 435 1.75 26.69 -16.38
CA ARG A 435 2.34 27.77 -17.20
C ARG A 435 3.68 27.39 -17.84
N GLN A 436 4.40 26.43 -17.27
CA GLN A 436 5.62 25.84 -17.83
C GLN A 436 5.34 24.63 -18.74
N GLY A 437 4.07 24.32 -19.03
CA GLY A 437 3.69 23.14 -19.80
C GLY A 437 3.88 21.81 -19.08
N LYS A 438 4.02 21.82 -17.74
CA LYS A 438 4.21 20.62 -16.91
C LYS A 438 2.92 20.29 -16.15
N TYR A 439 2.56 19.01 -16.15
CA TYR A 439 1.29 18.52 -15.62
C TYR A 439 1.47 17.26 -14.77
N CYS A 440 0.43 16.89 -14.01
CA CYS A 440 0.28 15.54 -13.47
C CYS A 440 0.16 14.50 -14.58
N PHE A 441 0.39 13.25 -14.22
CA PHE A 441 0.34 12.12 -15.14
C PHE A 441 -0.90 11.26 -14.98
N GLU A 442 -1.31 10.59 -16.04
CA GLU A 442 -2.39 9.61 -16.06
C GLU A 442 -1.82 8.19 -16.11
N SER A 443 -2.41 7.25 -15.36
CA SER A 443 -2.03 5.81 -15.35
C SER A 443 -3.25 4.93 -15.06
N GLY A 444 -3.10 3.61 -15.05
CA GLY A 444 -4.13 2.66 -14.63
C GLY A 444 -4.75 2.94 -13.26
N ASP A 445 -3.95 3.43 -12.30
CA ASP A 445 -4.39 3.83 -10.97
C ASP A 445 -4.32 5.35 -10.76
N ASP A 446 -5.36 5.91 -10.12
CA ASP A 446 -5.51 7.36 -9.92
C ASP A 446 -4.58 7.94 -8.86
N ARG A 447 -3.89 7.09 -8.07
CA ARG A 447 -2.91 7.51 -7.05
C ARG A 447 -1.50 7.62 -7.59
N ALA A 448 -1.28 7.46 -8.90
CA ALA A 448 0.05 7.46 -9.52
C ALA A 448 0.89 8.72 -9.22
N ASN A 449 0.25 9.86 -8.95
CA ASN A 449 0.92 11.13 -8.63
C ASN A 449 1.12 11.39 -7.12
N GLU A 450 0.76 10.45 -6.23
CA GLU A 450 0.83 10.66 -4.78
C GLU A 450 2.24 11.05 -4.32
N ASN A 451 3.28 10.42 -4.88
CA ASN A 451 4.67 10.79 -4.66
C ASN A 451 5.54 10.50 -5.89
N LEU A 452 6.64 11.24 -6.00
CA LEU A 452 7.58 11.16 -7.13
C LEU A 452 8.10 9.75 -7.43
N LEU A 453 8.45 8.97 -6.40
CA LEU A 453 9.06 7.64 -6.57
C LEU A 453 8.03 6.60 -7.02
N LEU A 454 6.78 6.74 -6.59
CA LEU A 454 5.68 5.95 -7.12
C LEU A 454 5.43 6.29 -8.59
N THR A 455 5.36 7.58 -8.95
CA THR A 455 5.16 8.01 -10.33
C THR A 455 6.24 7.47 -11.27
N SER A 456 7.50 7.42 -10.82
CA SER A 456 8.59 6.85 -11.62
C SER A 456 8.41 5.35 -11.87
N MET A 457 7.84 4.59 -10.93
CA MET A 457 7.48 3.18 -11.12
C MET A 457 6.37 3.01 -12.16
N HIS A 458 5.33 3.85 -12.11
CA HIS A 458 4.28 3.84 -13.14
C HIS A 458 4.87 4.09 -14.53
N LEU A 459 5.73 5.09 -14.66
CA LEU A 459 6.42 5.40 -15.92
C LEU A 459 7.29 4.23 -16.39
N LEU A 460 8.08 3.65 -15.48
CA LEU A 460 8.96 2.52 -15.77
C LEU A 460 8.20 1.33 -16.38
N TRP A 461 7.08 0.94 -15.76
CA TRP A 461 6.30 -0.20 -16.21
C TRP A 461 5.48 0.08 -17.48
N ALA A 462 5.04 1.33 -17.70
CA ALA A 462 4.42 1.73 -18.96
C ALA A 462 5.42 1.68 -20.14
N ARG A 463 6.64 2.19 -19.95
CA ARG A 463 7.74 2.04 -20.92
C ARG A 463 8.05 0.57 -21.19
N HIS A 464 8.09 -0.24 -20.14
CA HIS A 464 8.38 -1.68 -20.25
C HIS A 464 7.31 -2.43 -21.05
N HIS A 465 6.03 -2.06 -20.88
CA HIS A 465 4.97 -2.58 -21.75
C HIS A 465 5.23 -2.24 -23.22
N ASN A 466 5.55 -0.99 -23.54
CA ASN A 466 5.81 -0.57 -24.93
C ASN A 466 7.05 -1.24 -25.53
N TYR A 467 8.09 -1.47 -24.73
CA TYR A 467 9.25 -2.27 -25.15
C TYR A 467 8.83 -3.70 -25.56
N LEU A 468 8.02 -4.36 -24.73
CA LEU A 468 7.54 -5.72 -25.03
C LEU A 468 6.60 -5.74 -26.23
N ALA A 469 5.67 -4.79 -26.34
CA ALA A 469 4.72 -4.70 -27.44
C ALA A 469 5.43 -4.52 -28.79
N ARG A 470 6.43 -3.63 -28.86
CA ARG A 470 7.25 -3.42 -30.07
C ARG A 470 7.98 -4.70 -30.48
N GLY A 471 8.69 -5.34 -29.56
CA GLY A 471 9.42 -6.58 -29.86
C GLY A 471 8.51 -7.75 -30.26
N LEU A 472 7.33 -7.88 -29.64
CA LEU A 472 6.34 -8.90 -30.02
C LEU A 472 5.75 -8.65 -31.40
N HIS A 473 5.46 -7.38 -31.75
CA HIS A 473 4.97 -7.01 -33.07
C HIS A 473 6.03 -7.20 -34.16
N GLU A 474 7.30 -6.87 -33.88
CA GLU A 474 8.42 -7.13 -34.80
C GLU A 474 8.60 -8.63 -35.05
N LEU A 475 8.46 -9.46 -34.02
CA LEU A 475 8.57 -10.92 -34.14
C LEU A 475 7.36 -11.54 -34.86
N ASN A 476 6.16 -11.04 -34.60
CA ASN A 476 4.90 -11.57 -35.13
C ASN A 476 4.13 -10.46 -35.86
N ALA A 477 4.60 -10.10 -37.06
CA ALA A 477 4.03 -9.00 -37.85
C ALA A 477 2.53 -9.17 -38.20
N GLU A 478 2.03 -10.40 -38.20
CA GLU A 478 0.62 -10.74 -38.47
C GLU A 478 -0.30 -10.57 -37.25
N TRP A 479 0.24 -10.34 -36.05
CA TRP A 479 -0.59 -10.08 -34.87
C TRP A 479 -1.25 -8.71 -34.95
N ASP A 480 -2.56 -8.68 -34.68
CA ASP A 480 -3.28 -7.44 -34.52
C ASP A 480 -2.91 -6.71 -33.21
N ASP A 481 -3.33 -5.45 -33.10
CA ASP A 481 -3.08 -4.60 -31.94
C ASP A 481 -3.53 -5.25 -30.62
N GLU A 482 -4.71 -5.87 -30.62
CA GLU A 482 -5.29 -6.48 -29.42
C GLU A 482 -4.45 -7.66 -28.94
N ARG A 483 -4.02 -8.51 -29.86
CA ARG A 483 -3.17 -9.66 -29.57
C ARG A 483 -1.84 -9.22 -28.97
N VAL A 484 -1.18 -8.24 -29.58
CA VAL A 484 0.10 -7.70 -29.08
C VAL A 484 -0.07 -7.09 -27.69
N TYR A 485 -1.10 -6.25 -27.51
CA TYR A 485 -1.41 -5.61 -26.22
C TYR A 485 -1.62 -6.65 -25.10
N GLN A 486 -2.43 -7.67 -25.36
CA GLN A 486 -2.76 -8.67 -24.34
C GLN A 486 -1.56 -9.59 -24.01
N GLU A 487 -0.72 -9.95 -24.99
CA GLU A 487 0.51 -10.70 -24.70
C GLU A 487 1.52 -9.86 -23.90
N ALA A 488 1.75 -8.60 -24.28
CA ALA A 488 2.61 -7.69 -23.52
C ALA A 488 2.09 -7.50 -22.08
N ARG A 489 0.78 -7.24 -21.92
CA ARG A 489 0.12 -7.15 -20.60
C ARG A 489 0.29 -8.42 -19.79
N LYS A 490 0.12 -9.60 -20.40
CA LYS A 490 0.28 -10.90 -19.73
C LYS A 490 1.71 -11.12 -19.27
N ILE A 491 2.72 -10.75 -20.07
CA ILE A 491 4.14 -10.82 -19.69
C ILE A 491 4.43 -9.88 -18.52
N VAL A 492 3.96 -8.63 -18.57
CA VAL A 492 4.15 -7.66 -17.47
C VAL A 492 3.56 -8.17 -16.16
N GLY A 493 2.33 -8.67 -16.17
CA GLY A 493 1.70 -9.27 -14.98
C GLY A 493 2.52 -10.45 -14.43
N ALA A 494 3.05 -11.30 -15.31
CA ALA A 494 3.92 -12.40 -14.92
C ALA A 494 5.25 -11.94 -14.31
N GLN A 495 5.87 -10.89 -14.84
CA GLN A 495 7.11 -10.34 -14.31
C GLN A 495 6.89 -9.64 -12.96
N LEU A 496 5.80 -8.90 -12.79
CA LEU A 496 5.39 -8.32 -11.51
C LEU A 496 5.18 -9.40 -10.45
N ALA A 497 4.44 -10.46 -10.78
CA ALA A 497 4.25 -11.60 -9.90
C ALA A 497 5.57 -12.31 -9.58
N HIS A 498 6.44 -12.52 -10.58
CA HIS A 498 7.73 -13.16 -10.36
C HIS A 498 8.62 -12.35 -9.40
N ILE A 499 8.82 -11.06 -9.66
CA ILE A 499 9.61 -10.16 -8.80
C ILE A 499 9.02 -10.10 -7.39
N THR A 500 7.69 -10.05 -7.26
CA THR A 500 7.02 -10.03 -5.95
C THR A 500 7.38 -11.25 -5.12
N TYR A 501 7.28 -12.47 -5.68
CA TYR A 501 7.52 -13.69 -4.91
C TYR A 501 9.00 -14.10 -4.83
N ASN A 502 9.84 -13.61 -5.75
CA ASN A 502 11.28 -13.92 -5.80
C ASN A 502 12.15 -12.94 -4.98
N GLU A 503 11.80 -11.65 -5.02
CA GLU A 503 12.61 -10.57 -4.43
C GLU A 503 11.93 -9.91 -3.24
N PHE A 504 10.63 -9.56 -3.35
CA PHE A 504 9.94 -8.78 -2.32
C PHE A 504 9.53 -9.60 -1.09
N LEU A 505 8.72 -10.65 -1.27
CA LEU A 505 8.23 -11.47 -0.14
C LEU A 505 9.35 -12.09 0.71
N PRO A 506 10.48 -12.55 0.14
CA PRO A 506 11.56 -13.12 0.94
C PRO A 506 12.29 -12.11 1.82
N VAL A 507 12.26 -10.82 1.47
CA VAL A 507 12.73 -9.73 2.35
C VAL A 507 11.74 -9.56 3.52
N LEU A 508 10.44 -9.58 3.23
CA LEU A 508 9.40 -9.39 4.24
C LEU A 508 9.36 -10.52 5.28
N LEU A 509 9.22 -11.75 4.79
CA LEU A 509 8.95 -12.96 5.58
C LEU A 509 10.21 -13.74 5.94
N GLY A 510 11.35 -13.39 5.34
CA GLY A 510 12.53 -14.24 5.32
C GLY A 510 12.42 -15.39 4.32
N ARG A 511 13.57 -15.81 3.76
CA ARG A 511 13.63 -16.90 2.76
C ARG A 511 13.15 -18.24 3.30
N ASN A 512 13.39 -18.54 4.58
CA ASN A 512 13.02 -19.82 5.18
C ASN A 512 11.49 -19.96 5.28
N LEU A 513 10.80 -18.95 5.81
CA LEU A 513 9.34 -18.98 5.90
C LEU A 513 8.71 -18.96 4.50
N SER A 514 9.22 -18.11 3.61
CA SER A 514 8.75 -18.04 2.22
C SER A 514 8.82 -19.39 1.51
N ARG A 515 9.91 -20.15 1.73
CA ARG A 515 10.05 -21.52 1.20
C ARG A 515 9.07 -22.49 1.87
N ALA A 516 8.97 -22.47 3.20
CA ALA A 516 8.08 -23.36 3.94
C ALA A 516 6.60 -23.19 3.56
N LYS A 517 6.20 -21.94 3.25
CA LYS A 517 4.86 -21.56 2.78
C LYS A 517 4.63 -21.82 1.28
N GLY A 518 5.64 -22.25 0.52
CA GLY A 518 5.52 -22.46 -0.93
C GLY A 518 5.34 -21.18 -1.73
N LEU A 519 5.80 -20.03 -1.21
CA LEU A 519 5.68 -18.73 -1.86
C LEU A 519 6.75 -18.55 -2.95
N LEU A 520 7.97 -19.04 -2.73
CA LEU A 520 9.05 -18.89 -3.71
C LEU A 520 8.68 -19.49 -5.09
N PRO A 521 9.12 -18.88 -6.20
CA PRO A 521 8.98 -19.46 -7.54
C PRO A 521 9.66 -20.82 -7.68
N GLU A 522 9.15 -21.66 -8.58
CA GLU A 522 9.67 -23.01 -8.83
C GLU A 522 10.59 -23.07 -10.07
N SER A 523 11.50 -22.09 -10.18
CA SER A 523 12.38 -21.93 -11.36
C SER A 523 13.24 -23.15 -11.69
N GLY A 524 13.57 -23.98 -10.70
CA GLY A 524 14.33 -25.21 -10.86
C GLY A 524 13.51 -26.45 -11.28
N ASN A 525 12.18 -26.38 -11.30
CA ASN A 525 11.33 -27.54 -11.64
C ASN A 525 10.12 -27.14 -12.50
N LEU A 526 10.36 -26.99 -13.81
CA LEU A 526 9.31 -26.71 -14.80
C LEU A 526 8.24 -27.81 -14.94
N ASN A 527 8.43 -28.98 -14.31
CA ASN A 527 7.51 -30.12 -14.33
C ASN A 527 6.70 -30.28 -13.03
N ALA A 528 6.78 -29.32 -12.11
CA ALA A 528 6.01 -29.37 -10.89
C ALA A 528 4.48 -29.36 -11.15
N PRO A 529 3.67 -29.88 -10.22
CA PRO A 529 2.21 -29.85 -10.32
C PRO A 529 1.66 -28.42 -10.46
N ASP A 530 0.43 -28.34 -10.97
CA ASP A 530 -0.26 -27.05 -11.08
C ASP A 530 -0.65 -26.49 -9.71
N THR A 531 -0.58 -25.16 -9.57
CA THR A 531 -0.76 -24.46 -8.28
C THR A 531 -2.20 -23.99 -8.03
N TYR A 532 -3.01 -23.85 -9.09
CA TYR A 532 -4.35 -23.28 -8.98
C TYR A 532 -5.35 -24.20 -8.27
N ASP A 533 -6.05 -23.65 -7.28
CA ASP A 533 -7.18 -24.28 -6.61
C ASP A 533 -8.39 -23.33 -6.62
N HIS A 534 -9.41 -23.67 -7.40
CA HIS A 534 -10.64 -22.89 -7.54
C HIS A 534 -11.43 -22.74 -6.22
N ARG A 535 -11.14 -23.53 -5.19
CA ARG A 535 -11.78 -23.39 -3.87
C ARG A 535 -11.12 -22.31 -3.01
N VAL A 536 -9.93 -21.85 -3.39
CA VAL A 536 -9.24 -20.77 -2.66
C VAL A 536 -9.84 -19.43 -3.08
N ASN A 537 -10.24 -18.63 -2.09
CA ASN A 537 -10.68 -17.26 -2.30
C ASN A 537 -9.46 -16.31 -2.33
N PRO A 538 -9.11 -15.72 -3.49
CA PRO A 538 -7.97 -14.81 -3.62
C PRO A 538 -8.29 -13.40 -3.14
N SER A 539 -9.56 -13.06 -2.87
CA SER A 539 -9.96 -11.69 -2.49
C SER A 539 -9.16 -11.18 -1.29
N ILE A 540 -8.78 -9.91 -1.37
CA ILE A 540 -7.99 -9.24 -0.33
C ILE A 540 -8.77 -9.20 0.99
N ALA A 541 -8.10 -9.58 2.08
CA ALA A 541 -8.66 -9.46 3.42
C ALA A 541 -8.74 -8.00 3.86
N ASN A 542 -9.82 -7.63 4.55
CA ASN A 542 -10.00 -6.29 5.08
C ASN A 542 -8.87 -5.90 6.06
N CYS A 543 -8.44 -6.84 6.92
CA CYS A 543 -7.31 -6.62 7.82
C CYS A 543 -5.97 -6.46 7.09
N PHE A 544 -5.81 -7.09 5.92
CA PHE A 544 -4.61 -6.92 5.10
C PHE A 544 -4.53 -5.48 4.57
N ALA A 545 -5.59 -4.99 3.91
CA ALA A 545 -5.63 -3.65 3.33
C ALA A 545 -5.76 -2.51 4.35
N GLY A 546 -6.49 -2.74 5.45
CA GLY A 546 -6.76 -1.75 6.48
C GLY A 546 -5.71 -1.65 7.58
N ALA A 547 -4.85 -2.66 7.74
CA ALA A 547 -3.83 -2.68 8.80
C ALA A 547 -2.50 -3.31 8.36
N ALA A 548 -2.46 -4.61 8.05
CA ALA A 548 -1.20 -5.36 7.99
C ALA A 548 -0.25 -4.89 6.87
N PHE A 549 -0.76 -4.64 5.66
CA PHE A 549 0.09 -4.24 4.53
C PHE A 549 0.49 -2.76 4.57
N ARG A 550 -0.05 -1.98 5.53
CA ARG A 550 0.36 -0.59 5.80
C ARG A 550 1.64 -0.47 6.63
N PHE A 551 2.34 -1.59 6.87
CA PHE A 551 3.65 -1.60 7.51
C PHE A 551 4.66 -0.75 6.73
N ALA A 552 4.54 -0.66 5.41
CA ALA A 552 5.48 0.05 4.56
C ALA A 552 5.64 1.53 4.95
N HIS A 553 4.64 2.11 5.62
CA HIS A 553 4.72 3.48 6.13
C HIS A 553 5.80 3.65 7.22
N THR A 554 6.18 2.59 7.95
CA THR A 554 7.27 2.66 8.93
C THR A 554 8.63 2.78 8.25
N LEU A 555 8.77 2.26 7.02
CA LEU A 555 10.03 2.20 6.28
C LEU A 555 10.50 3.57 5.77
N LEU A 556 9.62 4.57 5.76
CA LEU A 556 9.84 5.84 5.07
C LEU A 556 10.76 6.78 5.88
N PRO A 557 11.97 7.10 5.40
CA PRO A 557 12.87 8.02 6.07
C PRO A 557 12.37 9.47 5.94
N GLY A 558 12.88 10.34 6.82
CA GLY A 558 12.57 11.76 6.73
C GLY A 558 13.30 12.50 5.60
N LEU A 559 14.48 12.02 5.22
CA LEU A 559 15.33 12.62 4.21
C LEU A 559 15.75 11.57 3.17
N PHE A 560 15.61 11.93 1.89
CA PHE A 560 15.97 11.09 0.75
C PHE A 560 17.25 11.62 0.12
N ASN A 561 18.17 10.72 -0.22
CA ASN A 561 19.39 11.09 -0.93
C ASN A 561 19.07 11.33 -2.41
N VAL A 562 19.12 12.60 -2.84
CA VAL A 562 18.84 13.03 -4.22
C VAL A 562 20.11 13.55 -4.92
N SER A 563 21.28 13.25 -4.35
CA SER A 563 22.57 13.65 -4.91
C SER A 563 22.71 13.17 -6.35
N ARG A 564 23.03 14.08 -7.27
CA ARG A 564 23.24 13.77 -8.69
C ARG A 564 24.53 12.98 -8.93
N ASP A 565 25.53 13.23 -8.09
CA ASP A 565 26.82 12.55 -8.08
C ASP A 565 27.34 12.40 -6.64
N ASN A 566 28.43 11.66 -6.47
CA ASN A 566 29.08 11.48 -5.16
C ASN A 566 29.83 12.73 -4.67
N SER A 567 29.86 13.82 -5.45
CA SER A 567 30.64 15.02 -5.13
C SER A 567 29.84 16.07 -4.36
N THR A 568 28.51 16.11 -4.54
CA THR A 568 27.63 17.08 -3.88
C THR A 568 26.47 16.38 -3.17
N PRO A 569 26.54 16.22 -1.83
CA PRO A 569 25.44 15.65 -1.06
C PRO A 569 24.21 16.55 -1.13
N GLU A 570 23.14 16.05 -1.73
CA GLU A 570 21.83 16.70 -1.80
C GLU A 570 20.78 15.79 -1.14
N ALA A 571 19.90 16.38 -0.33
CA ALA A 571 18.84 15.65 0.35
C ALA A 571 17.50 16.38 0.20
N MET A 572 16.42 15.62 0.07
CA MET A 572 15.05 16.13 0.00
C MET A 572 14.20 15.57 1.13
N GLU A 573 13.41 16.43 1.77
CA GLU A 573 12.41 16.04 2.75
C GLU A 573 11.25 15.29 2.08
N LEU A 574 10.72 14.25 2.74
CA LEU A 574 9.67 13.39 2.17
C LEU A 574 8.45 14.19 1.72
N HIS A 575 7.94 15.11 2.57
CA HIS A 575 6.71 15.85 2.25
C HIS A 575 6.84 16.68 0.97
N LYS A 576 8.06 17.08 0.57
CA LYS A 576 8.32 17.83 -0.66
C LYS A 576 8.27 16.98 -1.94
N MET A 577 8.31 15.66 -1.79
CA MET A 577 8.18 14.68 -2.88
C MET A 577 6.72 14.28 -3.14
N LEU A 578 5.80 14.61 -2.22
CA LEU A 578 4.38 14.27 -2.33
C LEU A 578 3.67 15.20 -3.31
N PHE A 579 2.82 14.66 -4.19
CA PHE A 579 2.13 15.41 -5.25
C PHE A 579 3.07 16.36 -6.01
N ASN A 580 4.27 15.87 -6.33
CA ASN A 580 5.32 16.62 -7.00
C ASN A 580 6.09 15.75 -8.01
N PRO A 581 5.46 15.32 -9.11
CA PRO A 581 6.10 14.48 -10.12
C PRO A 581 7.00 15.29 -11.08
N PHE A 582 7.14 16.60 -10.86
CA PHE A 582 7.62 17.52 -11.89
C PHE A 582 9.11 17.39 -12.22
N SER A 583 9.91 16.76 -11.36
CA SER A 583 11.30 16.43 -11.68
C SER A 583 11.41 15.43 -12.83
N LEU A 584 10.40 14.58 -13.07
CA LEU A 584 10.38 13.63 -14.19
C LEU A 584 10.37 14.33 -15.57
N TRP A 585 9.90 15.59 -15.63
CA TRP A 585 9.93 16.38 -16.86
C TRP A 585 11.35 16.79 -17.27
N THR A 586 12.30 16.76 -16.33
CA THR A 586 13.70 17.09 -16.60
C THR A 586 14.47 15.89 -17.16
N ARG A 587 15.48 16.14 -17.98
CA ARG A 587 16.37 15.07 -18.49
C ARG A 587 17.00 14.32 -17.31
N HIS A 588 17.06 12.99 -17.38
CA HIS A 588 17.48 12.10 -16.29
C HIS A 588 16.60 12.15 -15.03
N GLY A 589 15.41 12.77 -15.09
CA GLY A 589 14.50 12.86 -13.95
C GLY A 589 14.07 11.49 -13.42
N ILE A 590 13.78 10.53 -14.31
CA ILE A 590 13.46 9.15 -13.93
C ILE A 590 14.67 8.44 -13.32
N ASP A 591 15.86 8.61 -13.89
CA ASP A 591 17.10 7.99 -13.40
C ASP A 591 17.38 8.43 -11.97
N HIS A 592 17.31 9.75 -11.71
CA HIS A 592 17.50 10.31 -10.38
C HIS A 592 16.46 9.77 -9.39
N ALA A 593 15.18 9.70 -9.76
CA ALA A 593 14.15 9.14 -8.88
C ALA A 593 14.43 7.66 -8.54
N LEU A 594 14.72 6.83 -9.53
CA LEU A 594 14.99 5.39 -9.33
C LEU A 594 16.26 5.16 -8.50
N LEU A 595 17.32 5.94 -8.74
CA LEU A 595 18.56 5.87 -7.97
C LEU A 595 18.39 6.41 -6.55
N THR A 596 17.56 7.43 -6.32
CA THR A 596 17.20 7.90 -4.97
C THR A 596 16.55 6.77 -4.18
N ALA A 597 15.59 6.06 -4.78
CA ALA A 597 14.95 4.90 -4.14
C ALA A 597 15.95 3.75 -3.89
N ALA A 598 16.82 3.45 -4.86
CA ALA A 598 17.78 2.35 -4.76
C ALA A 598 19.00 2.63 -3.85
N ASN A 599 19.27 3.88 -3.49
CA ASN A 599 20.45 4.25 -2.67
C ASN A 599 20.11 4.79 -1.28
N THR A 600 18.88 5.26 -1.05
CA THR A 600 18.45 5.73 0.28
C THR A 600 18.11 4.52 1.16
N PRO A 601 18.66 4.39 2.37
CA PRO A 601 18.25 3.33 3.30
C PRO A 601 16.85 3.59 3.85
N VAL A 602 16.11 2.53 4.16
CA VAL A 602 14.82 2.62 4.86
C VAL A 602 15.01 2.79 6.36
N LEU A 603 13.94 3.18 7.05
CA LEU A 603 13.77 2.92 8.48
C LEU A 603 13.36 1.45 8.72
N ARG A 604 13.22 1.04 9.98
CA ARG A 604 12.84 -0.34 10.33
C ARG A 604 11.32 -0.57 10.28
N VAL A 605 10.94 -1.85 10.23
CA VAL A 605 9.58 -2.28 10.58
C VAL A 605 9.50 -2.41 12.09
N ASP A 606 9.16 -1.31 12.74
CA ASP A 606 8.88 -1.25 14.17
C ASP A 606 7.78 -0.21 14.45
N ARG A 607 7.54 0.09 15.72
CA ARG A 607 6.50 1.04 16.09
C ARG A 607 6.82 2.49 15.72
N PHE A 608 8.03 2.86 15.29
CA PHE A 608 8.43 4.26 15.12
C PHE A 608 8.22 4.78 13.69
N PHE A 609 8.04 6.10 13.56
CA PHE A 609 7.74 6.74 12.27
C PHE A 609 8.42 8.10 12.12
N SER A 610 8.72 8.50 10.88
CA SER A 610 9.24 9.84 10.61
C SER A 610 8.21 10.93 10.96
N LEU A 611 8.69 12.10 11.40
CA LEU A 611 7.85 13.30 11.58
C LEU A 611 7.26 13.79 10.25
N GLU A 612 7.91 13.46 9.13
CA GLU A 612 7.46 13.84 7.80
C GLU A 612 6.10 13.26 7.41
N ILE A 613 5.70 12.14 8.01
CA ILE A 613 4.41 11.47 7.76
C ILE A 613 3.45 11.55 8.96
N THR A 614 3.94 11.87 10.16
CA THR A 614 3.10 12.00 11.38
C THR A 614 2.75 13.46 11.71
N GLN A 615 3.39 14.43 11.06
CA GLN A 615 3.11 15.86 11.22
C GLN A 615 3.04 16.61 9.89
N LYS A 616 3.81 16.20 8.89
CA LYS A 616 3.96 16.94 7.62
C LYS A 616 3.32 16.24 6.41
N LEU A 617 2.46 15.23 6.61
CA LEU A 617 1.85 14.52 5.49
C LEU A 617 1.04 15.50 4.63
N PHE A 618 1.41 15.59 3.34
CA PHE A 618 0.81 16.51 2.37
C PHE A 618 0.87 18.01 2.72
N GLU A 619 1.76 18.42 3.62
CA GLU A 619 1.97 19.82 3.98
C GLU A 619 2.10 20.71 2.73
N GLY A 620 1.49 21.89 2.79
CA GLY A 620 1.49 22.86 1.69
C GLY A 620 2.91 23.31 1.33
N THR A 621 3.10 23.75 0.09
CA THR A 621 4.30 24.49 -0.29
C THR A 621 4.13 25.98 0.03
N ALA A 622 5.22 26.75 0.04
CA ALA A 622 5.17 28.20 0.29
C ALA A 622 4.25 28.98 -0.69
N GLU A 623 3.83 28.36 -1.79
CA GLU A 623 2.88 28.90 -2.77
C GLU A 623 1.41 28.80 -2.32
N ASP A 624 1.12 27.83 -1.44
CA ASP A 624 -0.19 27.65 -0.82
C ASP A 624 -0.31 28.79 0.20
N LYS A 625 -1.07 29.85 -0.14
CA LYS A 625 -1.14 31.16 0.57
C LYS A 625 -1.61 31.11 2.04
N MET A 626 -1.68 29.94 2.65
CA MET A 626 -2.07 29.66 4.02
C MET A 626 -1.02 28.71 4.62
N PRO A 627 -0.48 28.97 5.84
CA PRO A 627 0.30 27.96 6.54
C PRO A 627 -0.63 26.77 6.87
N VAL A 628 -0.59 25.73 6.04
CA VAL A 628 -1.41 24.53 6.26
C VAL A 628 -0.54 23.47 6.90
N CYS A 629 -0.81 23.15 8.17
CA CYS A 629 -0.14 22.04 8.84
C CYS A 629 -0.41 20.72 8.11
N GLY A 630 0.58 19.83 8.07
CA GLY A 630 0.38 18.50 7.49
C GLY A 630 -0.56 17.63 8.32
N LEU A 631 -0.86 16.44 7.79
CA LEU A 631 -1.66 15.41 8.47
C LEU A 631 -0.75 14.40 9.19
N ASP A 632 -1.39 13.48 9.92
CA ASP A 632 -0.74 12.35 10.56
C ASP A 632 -1.24 11.02 9.97
N LEU A 633 -0.40 10.37 9.14
CA LEU A 633 -0.71 9.12 8.47
C LEU A 633 -0.97 7.96 9.45
N VAL A 634 -0.28 7.93 10.59
CA VAL A 634 -0.44 6.88 11.60
C VAL A 634 -1.80 7.01 12.27
N SER A 635 -2.17 8.24 12.63
CA SER A 635 -3.51 8.52 13.14
C SER A 635 -4.60 8.11 12.15
N LEU A 636 -4.43 8.43 10.86
CA LEU A 636 -5.37 8.07 9.80
C LEU A 636 -5.47 6.55 9.62
N ASN A 637 -4.36 5.80 9.73
CA ASN A 637 -4.34 4.34 9.67
C ASN A 637 -5.10 3.69 10.83
N ILE A 638 -4.86 4.14 12.05
CA ILE A 638 -5.58 3.64 13.24
C ILE A 638 -7.08 3.94 13.13
N GLN A 639 -7.42 5.17 12.75
CA GLN A 639 -8.80 5.59 12.55
C GLN A 639 -9.50 4.76 11.46
N ARG A 640 -8.79 4.45 10.36
CA ARG A 640 -9.28 3.57 9.27
C ARG A 640 -9.54 2.15 9.74
N GLY A 641 -8.67 1.59 10.58
CA GLY A 641 -8.91 0.26 11.16
C GLY A 641 -10.19 0.19 11.99
N ARG A 642 -10.47 1.23 12.78
CA ARG A 642 -11.70 1.36 13.58
C ARG A 642 -12.94 1.59 12.72
N ASP A 643 -12.84 2.39 11.66
CA ASP A 643 -13.90 2.58 10.65
C ASP A 643 -14.27 1.27 9.93
N HIS A 644 -13.27 0.43 9.64
CA HIS A 644 -13.46 -0.87 9.00
C HIS A 644 -13.97 -1.95 9.96
N GLY A 645 -14.13 -1.64 11.24
CA GLY A 645 -14.49 -2.61 12.27
C GLY A 645 -13.49 -3.77 12.32
N ILE A 646 -12.19 -3.48 12.16
CA ILE A 646 -11.13 -4.49 12.32
C ILE A 646 -11.06 -4.85 13.81
N PRO A 647 -11.24 -6.12 14.20
CA PRO A 647 -11.14 -6.54 15.60
C PRO A 647 -9.78 -6.24 16.22
N ALA A 648 -9.69 -6.33 17.54
CA ALA A 648 -8.46 -6.03 18.28
C ALA A 648 -7.32 -7.01 17.98
N TYR A 649 -6.10 -6.55 18.26
CA TYR A 649 -4.84 -7.29 18.11
C TYR A 649 -4.88 -8.74 18.66
N PRO A 650 -5.39 -9.03 19.87
CA PRO A 650 -5.45 -10.40 20.38
C PRO A 650 -6.29 -11.37 19.52
N VAL A 651 -7.34 -10.87 18.84
CA VAL A 651 -8.21 -11.68 17.98
C VAL A 651 -7.41 -12.28 16.82
N PHE A 652 -6.58 -11.46 16.16
CA PHE A 652 -5.79 -11.93 15.03
C PHE A 652 -4.62 -12.83 15.46
N ARG A 653 -4.05 -12.65 16.66
CA ARG A 653 -3.07 -13.61 17.18
C ARG A 653 -3.68 -14.99 17.40
N ARG A 654 -4.92 -15.07 17.92
CA ARG A 654 -5.66 -16.35 18.01
C ARG A 654 -5.95 -16.95 16.65
N HIS A 655 -6.43 -16.16 15.69
CA HIS A 655 -6.69 -16.60 14.32
C HIS A 655 -5.43 -17.19 13.67
N CYS A 656 -4.27 -16.58 13.93
CA CYS A 656 -2.96 -17.03 13.45
C CYS A 656 -2.34 -18.17 14.28
N HIS A 657 -3.06 -18.72 15.27
CA HIS A 657 -2.56 -19.73 16.20
C HIS A 657 -1.25 -19.35 16.92
N LEU A 658 -1.06 -18.06 17.15
CA LEU A 658 0.09 -17.53 17.87
C LEU A 658 -0.17 -17.52 19.38
N PRO A 659 0.89 -17.49 20.22
CA PRO A 659 0.74 -17.32 21.66
C PRO A 659 -0.20 -16.15 22.00
N PRO A 660 -1.16 -16.36 22.92
CA PRO A 660 -2.18 -15.37 23.24
C PRO A 660 -1.57 -14.14 23.89
N VAL A 661 -2.29 -13.02 23.80
CA VAL A 661 -1.92 -11.70 24.35
C VAL A 661 -3.13 -11.06 25.02
N ASP A 662 -3.92 -11.89 25.70
CA ASP A 662 -5.20 -11.51 26.30
C ASP A 662 -5.04 -10.73 27.60
N THR A 663 -3.91 -10.91 28.27
CA THR A 663 -3.51 -10.16 29.46
C THR A 663 -2.21 -9.40 29.22
N TRP A 664 -1.91 -8.42 30.08
CA TRP A 664 -0.67 -7.65 29.97
C TRP A 664 0.59 -8.51 30.17
N GLU A 665 0.50 -9.53 31.03
CA GLU A 665 1.58 -10.49 31.30
C GLU A 665 1.87 -11.35 30.06
N GLN A 666 0.82 -11.74 29.33
CA GLN A 666 0.96 -12.46 28.07
C GLN A 666 1.53 -11.54 26.97
N MET A 667 1.04 -10.30 26.87
CA MET A 667 1.57 -9.31 25.93
C MET A 667 3.05 -9.01 26.17
N ALA A 668 3.51 -9.02 27.42
CA ALA A 668 4.92 -8.84 27.79
C ALA A 668 5.86 -9.90 27.17
N GLN A 669 5.32 -11.05 26.75
CA GLN A 669 6.09 -12.09 26.04
C GLN A 669 6.13 -11.86 24.52
N ALA A 670 5.27 -11.01 23.99
CA ALA A 670 5.14 -10.76 22.55
C ALA A 670 5.80 -9.45 22.08
N VAL A 671 6.00 -8.49 22.98
CA VAL A 671 6.59 -7.17 22.67
C VAL A 671 7.65 -6.79 23.71
N ASP A 672 8.54 -5.85 23.39
CA ASP A 672 9.53 -5.38 24.36
C ASP A 672 8.91 -4.57 25.50
N ASN A 673 9.59 -4.51 26.66
CA ASN A 673 9.07 -3.87 27.86
C ASN A 673 8.77 -2.37 27.68
N ALA A 674 9.59 -1.63 26.93
CA ALA A 674 9.35 -0.20 26.71
C ALA A 674 8.11 0.04 25.84
N THR A 675 7.87 -0.86 24.88
CA THR A 675 6.65 -0.85 24.06
C THR A 675 5.43 -1.24 24.87
N LEU A 676 5.51 -2.29 25.69
CA LEU A 676 4.42 -2.69 26.60
C LEU A 676 3.98 -1.54 27.51
N GLU A 677 4.93 -0.86 28.15
CA GLU A 677 4.62 0.27 29.04
C GLU A 677 4.00 1.44 28.28
N SER A 678 4.42 1.70 27.03
CA SER A 678 3.79 2.72 26.18
C SER A 678 2.34 2.36 25.83
N ILE A 679 2.06 1.07 25.57
CA ILE A 679 0.71 0.57 25.28
C ILE A 679 -0.19 0.69 26.52
N LYS A 680 0.29 0.23 27.69
CA LYS A 680 -0.45 0.30 28.97
C LYS A 680 -0.83 1.71 29.39
N GLN A 681 -0.02 2.72 29.03
CA GLN A 681 -0.32 4.12 29.31
C GLN A 681 -1.52 4.66 28.53
N ILE A 682 -1.89 4.03 27.41
CA ILE A 682 -2.88 4.55 26.46
C ILE A 682 -4.12 3.66 26.36
N TYR A 683 -3.94 2.34 26.43
CA TYR A 683 -5.04 1.38 26.37
C TYR A 683 -5.34 0.82 27.76
N ASN A 684 -6.62 0.75 28.10
CA ASN A 684 -7.08 0.20 29.37
C ASN A 684 -6.97 -1.34 29.42
N SER A 685 -7.05 -2.00 28.26
CA SER A 685 -7.03 -3.45 28.13
C SER A 685 -6.27 -3.89 26.87
N PRO A 686 -5.59 -5.06 26.87
CA PRO A 686 -5.05 -5.67 25.66
C PRO A 686 -6.10 -5.87 24.56
N GLN A 687 -7.36 -6.09 24.96
CA GLN A 687 -8.50 -6.27 24.05
C GLN A 687 -8.90 -4.99 23.31
N ASP A 688 -8.33 -3.84 23.66
CA ASP A 688 -8.60 -2.57 22.99
C ASP A 688 -7.53 -2.21 21.95
N VAL A 689 -6.37 -2.88 21.97
CA VAL A 689 -5.22 -2.54 21.13
C VAL A 689 -5.56 -2.73 19.65
N ASP A 690 -5.45 -1.66 18.87
CA ASP A 690 -5.63 -1.70 17.41
C ASP A 690 -4.60 -2.62 16.76
N VAL A 691 -5.02 -3.45 15.80
CA VAL A 691 -4.14 -4.43 15.11
C VAL A 691 -2.92 -3.76 14.48
N TYR A 692 -3.10 -2.58 13.88
CA TYR A 692 -2.00 -1.82 13.29
C TYR A 692 -0.90 -1.51 14.33
N THR A 693 -1.30 -1.06 15.52
CA THR A 693 -0.37 -0.77 16.63
C THR A 693 0.24 -2.03 17.20
N GLY A 694 -0.56 -3.07 17.46
CA GLY A 694 -0.09 -4.33 18.05
C GLY A 694 0.88 -5.08 17.13
N ALA A 695 0.53 -5.23 15.86
CA ALA A 695 1.33 -5.97 14.89
C ALA A 695 2.69 -5.32 14.60
N LEU A 696 2.76 -3.98 14.54
CA LEU A 696 4.01 -3.22 14.39
C LEU A 696 4.89 -3.22 15.65
N SER A 697 4.32 -3.60 16.79
CA SER A 697 5.04 -3.67 18.06
C SER A 697 5.73 -5.02 18.29
N GLU A 698 5.48 -6.00 17.44
CA GLU A 698 6.12 -7.31 17.54
C GLU A 698 7.55 -7.27 16.96
N PRO A 699 8.54 -7.88 17.63
CA PRO A 699 9.89 -7.96 17.12
C PRO A 699 9.95 -8.83 15.85
N PRO A 700 10.83 -8.52 14.88
CA PRO A 700 11.00 -9.32 13.67
C PRO A 700 11.43 -10.76 13.92
N LEU A 701 10.98 -11.68 13.05
CA LEU A 701 11.50 -13.05 12.97
C LEU A 701 12.93 -13.07 12.44
N GLU A 702 13.68 -14.14 12.73
CA GLU A 702 15.05 -14.29 12.25
C GLU A 702 15.12 -14.28 10.70
N GLY A 703 15.93 -13.36 10.16
CA GLY A 703 16.11 -13.21 8.72
C GLY A 703 14.91 -12.61 7.98
N ALA A 704 13.96 -12.03 8.70
CA ALA A 704 12.78 -11.33 8.18
C ALA A 704 12.74 -9.90 8.74
N ILE A 705 11.93 -9.02 8.14
CA ILE A 705 11.60 -7.73 8.76
C ILE A 705 10.26 -7.77 9.51
N PHE A 706 9.44 -8.81 9.31
CA PHE A 706 8.17 -8.95 9.98
C PHE A 706 8.25 -9.72 11.28
N GLY A 707 7.48 -9.25 12.26
CA GLY A 707 7.12 -10.04 13.43
C GLY A 707 6.12 -11.16 13.10
N PRO A 708 5.84 -12.04 14.07
CA PRO A 708 4.97 -13.21 13.89
C PRO A 708 3.60 -12.92 13.26
N LEU A 709 2.87 -11.91 13.73
CA LEU A 709 1.51 -11.63 13.26
C LEU A 709 1.50 -11.08 11.84
N LEU A 710 2.36 -10.11 11.52
CA LEU A 710 2.49 -9.63 10.14
C LEU A 710 2.90 -10.76 9.19
N SER A 711 3.80 -11.64 9.63
CA SER A 711 4.20 -12.81 8.87
C SER A 711 3.04 -13.75 8.56
N CYS A 712 2.17 -14.02 9.54
CA CYS A 712 0.95 -14.79 9.33
C CYS A 712 0.00 -14.13 8.31
N LEU A 713 -0.41 -12.88 8.58
CA LEU A 713 -1.46 -12.20 7.80
C LEU A 713 -1.02 -11.95 6.36
N VAL A 714 0.24 -11.55 6.14
CA VAL A 714 0.77 -11.28 4.80
C VAL A 714 1.04 -12.57 4.04
N SER A 715 1.63 -13.60 4.68
CA SER A 715 1.85 -14.87 3.98
C SER A 715 0.54 -15.56 3.58
N ASP A 716 -0.51 -15.54 4.42
CA ASP A 716 -1.83 -16.06 4.06
C ASP A 716 -2.39 -15.36 2.82
N GLN A 717 -2.33 -14.02 2.78
CA GLN A 717 -2.89 -13.27 1.65
C GLN A 717 -2.15 -13.57 0.34
N PHE A 718 -0.81 -13.58 0.34
CA PHE A 718 -0.06 -13.90 -0.88
C PHE A 718 -0.20 -15.38 -1.28
N MET A 719 -0.32 -16.32 -0.34
CA MET A 719 -0.66 -17.71 -0.68
C MET A 719 -2.00 -17.78 -1.42
N ARG A 720 -3.01 -17.02 -0.97
CA ARG A 720 -4.33 -17.01 -1.60
C ARG A 720 -4.32 -16.38 -2.98
N ILE A 721 -3.55 -15.31 -3.18
CA ILE A 721 -3.37 -14.71 -4.51
C ILE A 721 -2.73 -15.72 -5.47
N LYS A 722 -1.65 -16.41 -5.05
CA LYS A 722 -0.97 -17.43 -5.86
C LYS A 722 -1.86 -18.63 -6.19
N LEU A 723 -2.55 -19.19 -5.20
CA LEU A 723 -3.33 -20.42 -5.35
C LEU A 723 -4.71 -20.17 -5.97
N GLY A 724 -5.32 -19.02 -5.71
CA GLY A 724 -6.67 -18.68 -6.18
C GLY A 724 -6.71 -18.01 -7.56
N ASP A 725 -5.57 -17.85 -8.24
CA ASP A 725 -5.49 -17.18 -9.53
C ASP A 725 -5.38 -18.18 -10.71
N SER A 726 -6.44 -18.28 -11.52
CA SER A 726 -6.43 -19.15 -12.71
C SER A 726 -5.45 -18.73 -13.81
N HIS A 727 -4.94 -17.49 -13.72
CA HIS A 727 -3.96 -16.91 -14.63
C HIS A 727 -2.59 -16.74 -13.99
N TRP A 728 -2.33 -17.42 -12.86
CA TRP A 728 -1.00 -17.44 -12.23
C TRP A 728 0.09 -17.77 -13.27
N TYR A 729 1.21 -17.06 -13.25
CA TYR A 729 2.18 -17.19 -14.36
C TYR A 729 2.83 -18.58 -14.45
N GLU A 730 2.84 -19.37 -13.36
CA GLU A 730 3.40 -20.72 -13.34
C GLU A 730 2.38 -21.83 -13.66
N ARG A 731 1.16 -21.48 -14.09
CA ARG A 731 0.10 -22.44 -14.47
C ARG A 731 0.63 -23.49 -15.44
N LYS A 732 0.22 -24.75 -15.24
CA LYS A 732 0.71 -25.89 -16.04
C LYS A 732 -0.30 -26.33 -17.11
N PHE A 733 -1.59 -26.14 -16.84
CA PHE A 733 -2.68 -26.52 -17.74
C PHE A 733 -3.51 -25.31 -18.18
N GLY A 734 -4.28 -25.52 -19.25
CA GLY A 734 -5.18 -24.51 -19.81
C GLY A 734 -4.50 -23.55 -20.79
N PRO A 735 -5.28 -22.77 -21.54
CA PRO A 735 -4.78 -21.81 -22.53
C PRO A 735 -4.10 -20.60 -21.90
N GLN A 736 -4.32 -20.34 -20.60
CA GLN A 736 -3.68 -19.26 -19.85
C GLN A 736 -2.19 -19.51 -19.59
N ARG A 737 -1.73 -20.77 -19.65
CA ARG A 737 -0.34 -21.12 -19.31
C ARG A 737 0.69 -20.44 -20.22
N PHE A 738 1.87 -20.18 -19.69
CA PHE A 738 3.06 -19.99 -20.50
C PHE A 738 3.66 -21.36 -20.85
N ILE A 739 4.21 -21.52 -22.04
CA ILE A 739 4.98 -22.73 -22.37
C ILE A 739 6.34 -22.71 -21.66
N LYS A 740 7.02 -23.86 -21.55
CA LYS A 740 8.28 -23.98 -20.78
C LYS A 740 9.35 -22.95 -21.18
N PRO A 741 9.62 -22.70 -22.48
CA PRO A 741 10.58 -21.67 -22.87
C PRO A 741 10.16 -20.24 -22.47
N GLN A 742 8.87 -19.90 -22.59
CA GLN A 742 8.34 -18.61 -22.16
C GLN A 742 8.50 -18.42 -20.64
N LEU A 743 8.18 -19.46 -19.86
CA LEU A 743 8.31 -19.42 -18.41
C LEU A 743 9.79 -19.32 -17.97
N ALA A 744 10.69 -20.01 -18.67
CA ALA A 744 12.13 -19.91 -18.44
C ALA A 744 12.65 -18.49 -18.70
N GLU A 745 12.11 -17.79 -19.69
CA GLU A 745 12.43 -16.38 -19.94
C GLU A 745 11.90 -15.47 -18.83
N ILE A 746 10.65 -15.66 -18.40
CA ILE A 746 10.05 -14.88 -17.31
C ILE A 746 10.86 -15.02 -16.01
N TYR A 747 11.39 -16.20 -15.70
CA TYR A 747 12.23 -16.44 -14.51
C TYR A 747 13.56 -15.68 -14.50
N LYS A 748 14.00 -15.10 -15.62
CA LYS A 748 15.18 -14.23 -15.65
C LYS A 748 14.88 -12.81 -15.18
N SER A 749 13.60 -12.45 -15.04
CA SER A 749 13.19 -11.08 -14.74
C SER A 749 13.61 -10.67 -13.33
N SER A 750 14.25 -9.51 -13.23
CA SER A 750 14.57 -8.86 -11.97
C SER A 750 14.18 -7.39 -12.02
N LEU A 751 13.89 -6.78 -10.86
CA LEU A 751 13.58 -5.34 -10.84
C LEU A 751 14.76 -4.51 -11.35
N ALA A 752 16.00 -4.95 -11.08
CA ALA A 752 17.21 -4.34 -11.62
C ALA A 752 17.22 -4.31 -13.16
N ALA A 753 16.90 -5.44 -13.81
CA ALA A 753 16.86 -5.53 -15.27
C ALA A 753 15.75 -4.65 -15.88
N ILE A 754 14.56 -4.62 -15.25
CA ILE A 754 13.46 -3.73 -15.69
C ILE A 754 13.87 -2.25 -15.57
N ILE A 755 14.53 -1.86 -14.48
CA ILE A 755 15.07 -0.49 -14.29
C ILE A 755 16.08 -0.16 -15.38
N CYS A 756 17.11 -0.98 -15.55
CA CYS A 756 18.16 -0.77 -16.53
C CYS A 756 17.60 -0.57 -17.95
N ARG A 757 16.65 -1.41 -18.37
CA ARG A 757 16.07 -1.38 -19.71
C ARG A 757 15.26 -0.11 -20.00
N ASN A 758 14.57 0.41 -18.99
CA ASN A 758 13.55 1.46 -19.17
C ASN A 758 13.94 2.83 -18.58
N SER A 759 15.15 2.94 -18.04
CA SER A 759 15.78 4.20 -17.62
C SER A 759 16.39 4.97 -18.81
N ASP A 760 16.70 6.25 -18.64
CA ASP A 760 17.31 7.08 -19.68
C ASP A 760 18.84 6.90 -19.74
N GLY A 761 19.49 6.60 -18.61
CA GLY A 761 20.96 6.62 -18.51
C GLY A 761 21.60 5.74 -17.42
N ILE A 762 20.84 4.85 -16.77
CA ILE A 762 21.43 3.94 -15.78
C ILE A 762 22.18 2.81 -16.50
N GLN A 763 23.50 2.76 -16.35
CA GLN A 763 24.37 1.73 -16.94
C GLN A 763 24.86 0.68 -15.94
N GLN A 764 24.83 1.00 -14.65
CA GLN A 764 25.21 0.11 -13.56
C GLN A 764 24.21 0.20 -12.41
N ILE A 765 23.87 -0.95 -11.83
CA ILE A 765 22.94 -1.04 -10.70
C ILE A 765 23.27 -2.25 -9.83
N ARG A 766 22.73 -2.28 -8.60
CA ARG A 766 22.78 -3.48 -7.75
C ARG A 766 21.86 -4.57 -8.31
N GLU A 767 22.29 -5.82 -8.22
CA GLU A 767 21.49 -6.98 -8.66
C GLU A 767 20.14 -7.07 -7.93
N HIS A 768 20.12 -6.80 -6.63
CA HIS A 768 18.90 -6.77 -5.83
C HIS A 768 18.65 -5.35 -5.31
N VAL A 769 17.82 -4.58 -6.00
CA VAL A 769 17.69 -3.13 -5.73
C VAL A 769 17.00 -2.78 -4.41
N MET A 770 16.18 -3.69 -3.86
CA MET A 770 15.51 -3.53 -2.57
C MET A 770 16.43 -3.83 -1.37
N GLU A 771 17.53 -4.53 -1.62
CA GLU A 771 18.52 -4.93 -0.61
C GLU A 771 19.77 -4.05 -0.79
N ARG A 772 20.37 -3.57 0.29
CA ARG A 772 21.67 -2.88 0.28
C ARG A 772 22.81 -3.82 0.61
N HIS A 773 22.60 -4.74 1.54
CA HIS A 773 23.55 -5.76 1.95
C HIS A 773 22.88 -7.14 1.91
N ARG A 774 23.63 -8.15 1.44
CA ARG A 774 23.23 -9.56 1.47
C ARG A 774 24.37 -10.41 2.00
N SER A 775 24.04 -11.56 2.58
CA SER A 775 25.02 -12.49 3.16
C SER A 775 26.08 -12.96 2.15
N HIS A 776 25.74 -13.04 0.87
CA HIS A 776 26.63 -13.43 -0.23
C HIS A 776 27.09 -12.24 -1.09
N GLY A 777 26.86 -11.02 -0.62
CA GLY A 777 27.11 -9.78 -1.37
C GLY A 777 25.93 -9.35 -2.24
N ASN A 778 25.85 -8.03 -2.49
CA ASN A 778 24.95 -7.42 -3.47
C ASN A 778 25.79 -6.45 -4.28
N ARG A 779 26.24 -6.89 -5.46
CA ARG A 779 27.26 -6.18 -6.23
C ARG A 779 26.61 -5.20 -7.20
N TYR A 780 27.32 -4.11 -7.47
CA TYR A 780 27.03 -3.34 -8.67
C TYR A 780 27.49 -4.12 -9.89
N VAL A 781 26.62 -4.24 -10.87
CA VAL A 781 26.86 -4.93 -12.14
C VAL A 781 26.51 -4.01 -13.30
N ASN A 782 27.10 -4.24 -14.47
CA ASN A 782 26.65 -3.53 -15.67
C ASN A 782 25.27 -4.04 -16.06
N CYS A 783 24.41 -3.14 -16.54
CA CYS A 783 23.06 -3.48 -16.96
C CYS A 783 23.04 -4.59 -18.01
N VAL A 784 23.99 -4.59 -18.95
CA VAL A 784 24.10 -5.61 -20.00
C VAL A 784 24.45 -7.02 -19.48
N ASP A 785 25.03 -7.10 -18.28
CA ASP A 785 25.40 -8.37 -17.66
C ASP A 785 24.25 -8.97 -16.82
N LEU A 786 23.17 -8.20 -16.59
CA LEU A 786 22.03 -8.67 -15.82
C LEU A 786 21.26 -9.75 -16.59
N PRO A 787 20.94 -10.89 -15.95
CA PRO A 787 20.00 -11.84 -16.51
C PRO A 787 18.67 -11.15 -16.85
N GLY A 788 18.16 -11.41 -18.05
CA GLY A 788 16.90 -10.85 -18.51
C GLY A 788 16.93 -9.35 -18.75
N PHE A 789 18.11 -8.71 -18.95
CA PHE A 789 18.21 -7.34 -19.48
C PHE A 789 17.78 -7.27 -20.95
N GLU A 790 18.30 -8.16 -21.79
CA GLU A 790 17.72 -8.44 -23.10
C GLU A 790 16.61 -9.47 -22.92
N PHE A 791 15.40 -9.13 -23.36
CA PHE A 791 14.28 -10.06 -23.31
C PHE A 791 14.30 -10.94 -24.56
N ASP A 792 14.34 -12.25 -24.39
CA ASP A 792 14.26 -13.19 -25.51
C ASP A 792 12.81 -13.34 -25.98
N PHE A 793 12.49 -12.75 -27.13
CA PHE A 793 11.16 -12.83 -27.72
C PHE A 793 10.90 -14.16 -28.45
N GLU A 794 11.93 -14.92 -28.85
CA GLU A 794 11.80 -16.14 -29.66
C GLU A 794 10.78 -17.16 -29.12
N PRO A 795 10.66 -17.40 -27.80
CA PRO A 795 9.62 -18.25 -27.23
C PRO A 795 8.17 -17.84 -27.55
N TRP A 796 7.92 -16.62 -28.05
CA TRP A 796 6.61 -16.11 -28.47
C TRP A 796 6.40 -16.14 -29.99
N SER A 797 7.34 -16.66 -30.79
CA SER A 797 7.17 -16.80 -32.24
C SER A 797 6.09 -17.83 -32.59
N GLU A 798 5.08 -17.44 -33.38
CA GLU A 798 4.04 -18.37 -33.84
C GLU A 798 4.47 -19.23 -35.04
N GLU A 799 5.37 -18.73 -35.92
CA GLU A 799 5.91 -19.51 -37.05
C GLU A 799 6.61 -20.80 -36.60
N LYS A 800 7.30 -20.76 -35.45
CA LYS A 800 8.00 -21.91 -34.86
C LYS A 800 7.10 -22.80 -33.98
N GLN A 801 5.91 -22.32 -33.59
CA GLN A 801 4.94 -23.07 -32.80
C GLN A 801 3.90 -23.81 -33.64
N ALA A 802 3.75 -23.48 -34.92
CA ALA A 802 2.98 -24.29 -35.87
C ALA A 802 3.65 -25.67 -36.04
N PRO A 803 2.97 -26.79 -35.73
CA PRO A 803 3.47 -28.09 -36.13
C PRO A 803 3.54 -28.15 -37.64
N LYS A 804 4.54 -28.87 -38.17
CA LYS A 804 4.60 -29.36 -39.56
C LYS A 804 3.31 -30.12 -39.92
N LEU A 805 2.24 -29.40 -40.23
CA LEU A 805 0.93 -29.92 -40.60
C LEU A 805 0.64 -29.68 -42.08
N HIS A 806 1.68 -29.73 -42.93
CA HIS A 806 1.50 -29.93 -44.37
C HIS A 806 2.70 -30.69 -44.94
N LYS A 807 2.55 -32.02 -45.02
CA LYS A 807 3.10 -32.90 -46.05
C LYS A 807 2.51 -34.31 -45.88
N ALA A 808 1.18 -34.41 -45.86
CA ALA A 808 0.51 -35.63 -46.29
C ALA A 808 0.21 -35.45 -47.78
N SER A 809 0.87 -36.26 -48.58
CA SER A 809 0.80 -36.35 -50.03
C SER A 809 -0.64 -36.39 -50.55
N PHE A 810 -0.96 -35.45 -51.43
CA PHE A 810 -1.98 -35.67 -52.46
C PHE A 810 -1.44 -36.69 -53.46
N SER A 811 -1.94 -37.92 -53.40
CA SER A 811 -2.09 -38.78 -54.59
C SER A 811 -2.90 -40.03 -54.25
N GLN A 812 -4.19 -40.03 -54.60
CA GLN A 812 -4.80 -41.10 -55.40
C GLN A 812 -6.23 -40.70 -55.80
N PRO A 813 -6.60 -40.77 -57.09
CA PRO A 813 -7.97 -40.53 -57.54
C PRO A 813 -8.82 -41.78 -57.28
N MET A 814 -9.92 -41.63 -56.56
CA MET A 814 -10.95 -42.67 -56.46
C MET A 814 -11.62 -42.85 -57.83
N SER A 815 -11.51 -44.06 -58.39
CA SER A 815 -12.36 -44.49 -59.51
C SER A 815 -13.79 -44.68 -59.03
N LEU A 816 -14.72 -44.06 -59.74
CA LEU A 816 -16.15 -44.36 -59.71
C LEU A 816 -16.39 -45.86 -59.98
N VAL A 817 -17.02 -46.55 -59.04
CA VAL A 817 -17.80 -47.75 -59.33
C VAL A 817 -19.22 -47.51 -58.85
N ARG A 818 -20.11 -47.50 -59.83
CA ARG A 818 -21.56 -47.37 -59.71
C ARG A 818 -22.13 -48.73 -60.04
N VAL A 819 -22.76 -49.43 -59.11
CA VAL A 819 -23.72 -50.51 -59.43
C VAL A 819 -24.84 -50.51 -58.38
N MET A 820 -26.03 -50.76 -58.92
CA MET A 820 -27.39 -50.83 -58.35
C MET A 820 -27.54 -51.64 -57.06
#